data_AF-E0U8A4-F1
#
_entry.id   AF-E0U8A4-F1
#
_cell.length_a   1.000
_cell.length_b   1.000
_cell.length_c   1.000
_cell.angle_alpha   90.00
_cell.angle_beta   90.00
_cell.angle_gamma   90.00
#
_symmetry.space_group_name_H-M   'P 1'
#
loop_
_entity.id
_entity.type
_entity.pdbx_description
1 polymer ?
#
loop_
_entity_poly.entity_id
_entity_poly.type
_entity_poly.pdbx_seq_one_letter_code
_entity_poly.pdbx_strand_id
1 'polypeptide(L)'
;MNNLIPPSELILKELGIDRITIKSLDSIKRANYRSVINWLTKYKAKSDASNLEQIRGYLEAFYHLCNIEEWDKASKLLSIRLNTPTNEELHKQLKTWGYYQEQIEIYQIIFKKIARHWDAICLEGLGNAAFAGGNIKESIEYHQKQLEIAQNFLDQERQISALIGSANSFKFLGKYDEATKYYLKILEIAFQIANKQGKMMALGGLGNIQTYLGHYGIAIEYHQQQLNITKDISDNLGKIDALLGLGQAYLYLKNYSKALDSYENSLEIAKKIENKHLELKAISGLGRTYYELEKYELATHYYEKIKKNAREISLPLEEAEAIANLAIVQRELNKNSPENLEKITNSLNESLSIFNEAGNPLQIAGILKELAKTYDCLGDIKTAKKYCQQALEIAIDLKLSLRDECDELITKYSINIDQNKIQLIKTKEIDKNQCESLKNEIDVVIITATGVELKAVLDLLKPYPRRNNSYVFKVFDKFGTYYLGKFGSYKTVVTKCRMGSTEENASKDVTREALRMWKPRAIIMAGIAFGQDSNKQKIGDVLIASEIIFYEKQRVGKNSIPRSPIPPSNRTLLDRFETVHDWNFKNHDNLPFEIRVGSILSGEKLVDEPVFKAKLFNQYPQAIGGEMEGAGLCSAAISEGTAWILVKSICDWADGNKDKKYQVLAANAAASLVHHVLSQSTVLNGIKKPFYD
;
A
#
# COMPACT_ATOMS: atom_id res chain seq x y z
N MET A 1 -30.84 -25.24 -28.80
CA MET A 1 -30.83 -23.80 -28.49
C MET A 1 -31.64 -23.62 -27.22
N ASN A 2 -30.98 -23.28 -26.11
CA ASN A 2 -31.66 -23.12 -24.84
C ASN A 2 -32.44 -21.81 -24.87
N ASN A 3 -33.76 -21.90 -24.89
CA ASN A 3 -34.62 -20.73 -24.72
C ASN A 3 -34.39 -20.26 -23.29
N LEU A 4 -33.76 -19.08 -23.09
CA LEU A 4 -33.39 -18.54 -21.77
C LEU A 4 -34.58 -18.42 -20.81
N ILE A 5 -35.79 -18.51 -21.35
CA ILE A 5 -37.02 -18.13 -20.69
C ILE A 5 -38.00 -19.32 -20.68
N PRO A 6 -38.74 -19.53 -19.57
CA PRO A 6 -39.82 -20.52 -19.52
C PRO A 6 -40.93 -20.26 -20.56
N PRO A 7 -41.75 -21.27 -20.89
CA PRO A 7 -42.87 -21.09 -21.82
C PRO A 7 -43.86 -20.02 -21.35
N SER A 8 -44.27 -19.15 -22.26
CA SER A 8 -45.15 -18.00 -21.96
C SER A 8 -46.52 -18.40 -21.39
N GLU A 9 -47.03 -19.58 -21.75
CA GLU A 9 -48.27 -20.14 -21.20
C GLU A 9 -48.17 -20.43 -19.69
N LEU A 10 -47.03 -20.93 -19.24
CA LEU A 10 -46.79 -21.23 -17.83
C LEU A 10 -46.75 -19.93 -17.01
N ILE A 11 -46.17 -18.89 -17.57
CA ILE A 11 -46.01 -17.60 -16.90
C ILE A 11 -47.32 -16.83 -16.85
N LEU A 12 -48.09 -16.80 -17.94
CA LEU A 12 -49.43 -16.22 -17.93
C LEU A 12 -50.32 -16.92 -16.88
N LYS A 13 -50.17 -18.24 -16.71
CA LYS A 13 -50.84 -19.01 -15.66
C LYS A 13 -50.38 -18.60 -14.26
N GLU A 14 -49.07 -18.44 -14.01
CA GLU A 14 -48.53 -17.98 -12.72
C GLU A 14 -48.96 -16.56 -12.34
N LEU A 15 -49.09 -15.69 -13.35
CA LEU A 15 -49.60 -14.32 -13.18
C LEU A 15 -51.12 -14.27 -13.02
N GLY A 16 -51.84 -15.37 -13.34
CA GLY A 16 -53.30 -15.42 -13.34
C GLY A 16 -53.92 -14.51 -14.39
N ILE A 17 -53.28 -14.39 -15.56
CA ILE A 17 -53.72 -13.52 -16.67
C ILE A 17 -54.20 -14.40 -17.81
N ASP A 18 -55.49 -14.29 -18.17
CA ASP A 18 -56.04 -14.95 -19.36
C ASP A 18 -56.89 -13.99 -20.21
N ARG A 19 -57.10 -14.35 -21.48
CA ARG A 19 -57.80 -13.48 -22.45
C ARG A 19 -59.29 -13.33 -22.18
N ILE A 20 -59.89 -14.19 -21.36
CA ILE A 20 -61.32 -14.19 -21.04
C ILE A 20 -61.56 -13.26 -19.85
N THR A 21 -60.76 -13.39 -18.79
CA THR A 21 -60.88 -12.62 -17.53
C THR A 21 -60.61 -11.13 -17.72
N ILE A 22 -59.76 -10.74 -18.68
CA ILE A 22 -59.46 -9.31 -18.91
C ILE A 22 -60.56 -8.56 -19.68
N LYS A 23 -61.56 -9.25 -20.26
CA LYS A 23 -62.61 -8.61 -21.09
C LYS A 23 -63.55 -7.72 -20.28
N SER A 24 -63.71 -7.98 -18.99
CA SER A 24 -64.58 -7.21 -18.09
C SER A 24 -63.89 -6.00 -17.46
N LEU A 25 -62.57 -5.83 -17.62
CA LEU A 25 -61.80 -4.73 -17.04
C LEU A 25 -62.03 -3.40 -17.77
N ASP A 26 -61.72 -2.28 -17.13
CA ASP A 26 -61.76 -0.95 -17.76
C ASP A 26 -60.79 -0.83 -18.95
N SER A 27 -61.00 0.18 -19.79
CA SER A 27 -60.26 0.34 -21.06
C SER A 27 -58.74 0.40 -20.87
N ILE A 28 -58.27 1.07 -19.82
CA ILE A 28 -56.84 1.31 -19.57
C ILE A 28 -56.18 0.05 -19.02
N LYS A 29 -56.79 -0.62 -18.02
CA LYS A 29 -56.28 -1.90 -17.51
C LYS A 29 -56.32 -2.98 -18.58
N ARG A 30 -57.40 -3.05 -19.36
CA ARG A 30 -57.53 -4.01 -20.46
C ARG A 30 -56.47 -3.80 -21.54
N ALA A 31 -56.14 -2.56 -21.89
CA ALA A 31 -55.10 -2.26 -22.86
C ALA A 31 -53.73 -2.75 -22.37
N ASN A 32 -53.35 -2.44 -21.11
CA ASN A 32 -52.08 -2.88 -20.54
C ASN A 32 -51.99 -4.42 -20.42
N TYR A 33 -53.04 -5.10 -19.95
CA TYR A 33 -53.05 -6.57 -19.93
C TYR A 33 -52.94 -7.20 -21.32
N ARG A 34 -53.54 -6.59 -22.35
CA ARG A 34 -53.35 -7.05 -23.74
C ARG A 34 -51.91 -6.87 -24.19
N SER A 35 -51.26 -5.77 -23.82
CA SER A 35 -49.83 -5.55 -24.09
C SER A 35 -48.96 -6.58 -23.38
N VAL A 36 -49.22 -6.88 -22.09
CA VAL A 36 -48.53 -7.95 -21.35
C VAL A 36 -48.63 -9.29 -22.09
N ILE A 37 -49.85 -9.70 -22.48
CA ILE A 37 -50.05 -10.94 -23.23
C ILE A 37 -49.30 -10.90 -24.57
N ASN A 38 -49.37 -9.79 -25.30
CA ASN A 38 -48.70 -9.68 -26.60
C ASN A 38 -47.17 -9.75 -26.45
N TRP A 39 -46.57 -9.04 -25.49
CA TRP A 39 -45.14 -9.07 -25.26
C TRP A 39 -44.65 -10.45 -24.82
N LEU A 40 -45.38 -11.15 -23.96
CA LEU A 40 -44.99 -12.50 -23.53
C LEU A 40 -45.18 -13.57 -24.61
N THR A 41 -46.13 -13.40 -25.54
CA THR A 41 -46.50 -14.48 -26.50
C THR A 41 -46.05 -14.24 -27.93
N LYS A 42 -45.94 -12.98 -28.39
CA LYS A 42 -45.67 -12.64 -29.78
C LYS A 42 -44.24 -12.18 -30.04
N TYR A 43 -43.63 -11.52 -29.06
CA TYR A 43 -42.25 -11.05 -29.21
C TYR A 43 -41.29 -12.24 -29.25
N LYS A 44 -40.39 -12.24 -30.23
CA LYS A 44 -39.34 -13.24 -30.40
C LYS A 44 -38.06 -12.53 -30.81
N ALA A 45 -37.06 -12.57 -29.95
CA ALA A 45 -35.72 -12.09 -30.29
C ALA A 45 -35.07 -13.02 -31.34
N LYS A 46 -34.10 -12.49 -32.08
CA LYS A 46 -33.25 -13.33 -32.94
C LYS A 46 -32.38 -14.24 -32.07
N SER A 47 -31.98 -15.40 -32.61
CA SER A 47 -31.20 -16.40 -31.87
C SER A 47 -29.80 -15.95 -31.48
N ASP A 48 -29.27 -14.93 -32.15
CA ASP A 48 -27.97 -14.29 -31.92
C ASP A 48 -28.08 -12.98 -31.12
N ALA A 49 -29.28 -12.61 -30.68
CA ALA A 49 -29.50 -11.38 -29.93
C ALA A 49 -28.90 -11.45 -28.51
N SER A 50 -28.57 -10.29 -27.95
CA SER A 50 -28.05 -10.18 -26.58
C SER A 50 -29.02 -10.79 -25.57
N ASN A 51 -28.51 -11.21 -24.41
CA ASN A 51 -29.34 -11.76 -23.34
C ASN A 51 -30.47 -10.78 -22.94
N LEU A 52 -30.17 -9.48 -22.92
CA LEU A 52 -31.14 -8.43 -22.65
C LEU A 52 -32.28 -8.39 -23.68
N GLU A 53 -31.95 -8.45 -24.98
CA GLU A 53 -32.96 -8.45 -26.03
C GLU A 53 -33.77 -9.76 -26.00
N GLN A 54 -33.16 -10.89 -25.66
CA GLN A 54 -33.86 -12.16 -25.48
C GLN A 54 -34.96 -12.06 -24.39
N ILE A 55 -34.71 -11.35 -23.28
CA ILE A 55 -35.68 -11.15 -22.19
C ILE A 55 -36.58 -9.92 -22.36
N ARG A 56 -36.46 -9.17 -23.45
CA ARG A 56 -37.12 -7.86 -23.58
C ARG A 56 -38.64 -7.92 -23.42
N GLY A 57 -39.30 -8.95 -23.96
CA GLY A 57 -40.73 -9.13 -23.79
C GLY A 57 -41.18 -9.23 -22.31
N TYR A 58 -40.29 -9.63 -21.41
CA TYR A 58 -40.56 -9.74 -19.98
C TYR A 58 -40.41 -8.39 -19.30
N LEU A 59 -39.38 -7.62 -19.66
CA LEU A 59 -39.20 -6.27 -19.15
C LEU A 59 -40.37 -5.37 -19.58
N GLU A 60 -40.79 -5.43 -20.84
CA GLU A 60 -41.94 -4.67 -21.34
C GLU A 60 -43.25 -5.10 -20.65
N ALA A 61 -43.44 -6.41 -20.42
CA ALA A 61 -44.57 -6.91 -19.63
C ALA A 61 -44.54 -6.41 -18.18
N PHE A 62 -43.37 -6.33 -17.56
CA PHE A 62 -43.18 -5.75 -16.23
C PHE A 62 -43.61 -4.27 -16.21
N TYR A 63 -43.11 -3.43 -17.13
CA TYR A 63 -43.48 -2.01 -17.17
C TYR A 63 -44.98 -1.81 -17.39
N HIS A 64 -45.63 -2.62 -18.24
CA HIS A 64 -47.08 -2.56 -18.42
C HIS A 64 -47.87 -2.95 -17.16
N LEU A 65 -47.39 -3.89 -16.34
CA LEU A 65 -48.01 -4.21 -15.05
C LEU A 65 -47.83 -3.08 -14.04
N CYS A 66 -46.64 -2.47 -14.00
CA CYS A 66 -46.36 -1.30 -13.15
C CYS A 66 -47.24 -0.09 -13.50
N ASN A 67 -47.50 0.16 -14.80
CA ASN A 67 -48.36 1.26 -15.26
C ASN A 67 -49.81 1.17 -14.78
N ILE A 68 -50.28 -0.02 -14.38
CA ILE A 68 -51.62 -0.24 -13.84
C ILE A 68 -51.61 -0.64 -12.36
N GLU A 69 -50.48 -0.43 -11.69
CA GLU A 69 -50.28 -0.68 -10.26
C GLU A 69 -50.50 -2.15 -9.85
N GLU A 70 -50.28 -3.09 -10.75
CA GLU A 70 -50.38 -4.54 -10.49
C GLU A 70 -49.07 -5.09 -9.90
N TRP A 71 -48.66 -4.52 -8.75
CA TRP A 71 -47.32 -4.71 -8.19
C TRP A 71 -46.99 -6.17 -7.81
N ASP A 72 -47.97 -6.93 -7.29
CA ASP A 72 -47.77 -8.35 -6.98
C ASP A 72 -47.52 -9.19 -8.23
N LYS A 73 -48.14 -8.84 -9.37
CA LYS A 73 -47.89 -9.53 -10.64
C LYS A 73 -46.54 -9.11 -11.22
N ALA A 74 -46.18 -7.83 -11.09
CA ALA A 74 -44.88 -7.32 -11.51
C ALA A 74 -43.72 -8.00 -10.77
N SER A 75 -43.80 -8.16 -9.45
CA SER A 75 -42.77 -8.88 -8.66
C SER A 75 -42.68 -10.37 -8.99
N LYS A 76 -43.82 -11.03 -9.24
CA LYS A 76 -43.82 -12.42 -9.72
C LYS A 76 -43.02 -12.57 -11.01
N LEU A 77 -43.18 -11.63 -11.95
CA LEU A 77 -42.43 -11.66 -13.21
C LEU A 77 -40.92 -11.55 -12.98
N LEU A 78 -40.49 -10.72 -12.03
CA LEU A 78 -39.08 -10.61 -11.64
C LEU A 78 -38.53 -11.86 -10.94
N SER A 79 -39.41 -12.62 -10.27
CA SER A 79 -39.08 -13.84 -9.54
C SER A 79 -39.07 -15.10 -10.42
N ILE A 80 -39.33 -14.97 -11.72
CA ILE A 80 -39.27 -16.10 -12.65
C ILE A 80 -37.83 -16.55 -12.78
N ARG A 81 -37.59 -17.84 -12.60
CA ARG A 81 -36.27 -18.45 -12.85
C ARG A 81 -36.03 -18.64 -14.33
N LEU A 82 -34.84 -18.24 -14.77
CA LEU A 82 -34.43 -18.35 -16.16
C LEU A 82 -33.75 -19.70 -16.42
N ASN A 83 -33.84 -20.19 -17.65
CA ASN A 83 -33.20 -21.42 -18.12
C ASN A 83 -31.71 -21.18 -18.43
N THR A 84 -31.00 -20.61 -17.45
CA THR A 84 -29.56 -20.37 -17.48
C THR A 84 -28.85 -21.45 -16.66
N PRO A 85 -27.54 -21.67 -16.87
CA PRO A 85 -26.75 -22.56 -16.01
C PRO A 85 -26.83 -22.21 -14.52
N THR A 86 -27.03 -20.93 -14.20
CA THR A 86 -27.19 -20.43 -12.82
C THR A 86 -28.60 -20.65 -12.25
N ASN A 87 -29.62 -20.82 -13.11
CA ASN A 87 -31.02 -21.04 -12.72
C ASN A 87 -31.54 -19.99 -11.70
N GLU A 88 -31.16 -18.74 -11.90
CA GLU A 88 -31.48 -17.62 -11.01
C GLU A 88 -32.80 -16.93 -11.42
N GLU A 89 -33.40 -16.23 -10.47
CA GLU A 89 -34.52 -15.31 -10.71
C GLU A 89 -34.08 -14.19 -11.66
N LEU A 90 -34.97 -13.75 -12.55
CA LEU A 90 -34.69 -12.75 -13.59
C LEU A 90 -33.93 -11.54 -13.03
N HIS A 91 -34.38 -10.97 -11.91
CA HIS A 91 -33.73 -9.79 -11.33
C HIS A 91 -32.29 -10.07 -10.84
N LYS A 92 -31.98 -11.28 -10.37
CA LYS A 92 -30.61 -11.69 -10.00
C LYS A 92 -29.76 -12.00 -11.22
N GLN A 93 -30.37 -12.61 -12.23
CA GLN A 93 -29.68 -12.93 -13.48
C GLN A 93 -29.21 -11.67 -14.22
N LEU A 94 -29.97 -10.57 -14.17
CA LEU A 94 -29.55 -9.27 -14.72
C LEU A 94 -28.19 -8.82 -14.15
N LYS A 95 -27.99 -8.97 -12.83
CA LYS A 95 -26.69 -8.72 -12.17
C LYS A 95 -25.62 -9.66 -12.72
N THR A 96 -25.91 -10.95 -12.80
CA THR A 96 -24.99 -11.97 -13.31
C THR A 96 -24.55 -11.68 -14.76
N TRP A 97 -25.40 -11.03 -15.56
CA TRP A 97 -25.08 -10.57 -16.91
C TRP A 97 -24.47 -9.15 -16.98
N GLY A 98 -24.36 -8.45 -15.85
CA GLY A 98 -23.83 -7.09 -15.81
C GLY A 98 -24.81 -5.98 -16.23
N TYR A 99 -26.10 -6.29 -16.38
CA TYR A 99 -27.18 -5.34 -16.70
C TYR A 99 -27.63 -4.57 -15.46
N TYR A 100 -26.70 -3.82 -14.85
CA TYR A 100 -26.93 -3.09 -13.61
C TYR A 100 -27.90 -1.92 -13.79
N GLN A 101 -27.91 -1.26 -14.95
CA GLN A 101 -28.77 -0.11 -15.20
C GLN A 101 -30.25 -0.50 -15.21
N GLU A 102 -30.58 -1.57 -15.94
CA GLU A 102 -31.93 -2.13 -16.02
C GLU A 102 -32.36 -2.67 -14.65
N GLN A 103 -31.43 -3.30 -13.93
CA GLN A 103 -31.68 -3.77 -12.58
C GLN A 103 -32.00 -2.61 -11.62
N ILE A 104 -31.25 -1.50 -11.69
CA ILE A 104 -31.50 -0.29 -10.88
C ILE A 104 -32.89 0.27 -11.17
N GLU A 105 -33.24 0.42 -12.45
CA GLU A 105 -34.53 0.98 -12.86
C GLU A 105 -35.70 0.14 -12.32
N ILE A 106 -35.62 -1.19 -12.48
CA ILE A 106 -36.62 -2.13 -11.97
C ILE A 106 -36.79 -1.97 -10.46
N TYR A 107 -35.70 -1.95 -9.69
CA TYR A 107 -35.77 -1.82 -8.25
C TYR A 107 -36.32 -0.47 -7.80
N GLN A 108 -35.97 0.62 -8.47
CA GLN A 108 -36.50 1.95 -8.15
C GLN A 108 -38.01 2.03 -8.36
N ILE A 109 -38.55 1.38 -9.40
CA ILE A 109 -40.00 1.36 -9.69
C ILE A 109 -40.78 0.64 -8.59
N ILE A 110 -40.30 -0.52 -8.13
CA ILE A 110 -41.04 -1.36 -7.16
C ILE A 110 -40.76 -1.02 -5.69
N PHE A 111 -39.72 -0.22 -5.41
CA PHE A 111 -39.32 0.11 -4.05
C PHE A 111 -40.48 0.76 -3.27
N LYS A 112 -40.79 0.21 -2.08
CA LYS A 112 -41.92 0.59 -1.22
C LYS A 112 -43.31 0.44 -1.85
N LYS A 113 -43.44 -0.25 -2.99
CA LYS A 113 -44.73 -0.52 -3.66
C LYS A 113 -45.28 -1.93 -3.41
N ILE A 114 -44.44 -2.84 -2.93
CA ILE A 114 -44.75 -4.27 -2.71
C ILE A 114 -44.58 -4.59 -1.22
N ALA A 115 -44.83 -5.83 -0.83
CA ALA A 115 -44.51 -6.34 0.50
C ALA A 115 -43.07 -5.97 0.94
N ARG A 116 -42.92 -5.52 2.19
CA ARG A 116 -41.68 -4.95 2.76
C ARG A 116 -40.43 -5.83 2.66
N HIS A 117 -40.57 -7.14 2.42
CA HIS A 117 -39.44 -8.01 2.13
C HIS A 117 -38.77 -7.67 0.79
N TRP A 118 -39.50 -7.13 -0.19
CA TRP A 118 -38.93 -6.62 -1.44
C TRP A 118 -38.08 -5.39 -1.22
N ASP A 119 -38.39 -4.53 -0.24
CA ASP A 119 -37.61 -3.33 0.03
C ASP A 119 -36.15 -3.69 0.36
N ALA A 120 -35.93 -4.73 1.18
CA ALA A 120 -34.57 -5.20 1.45
C ALA A 120 -33.90 -5.86 0.23
N ILE A 121 -34.64 -6.51 -0.68
CA ILE A 121 -34.08 -7.07 -1.93
C ILE A 121 -33.66 -5.93 -2.86
N CYS A 122 -34.52 -4.92 -3.03
CA CYS A 122 -34.24 -3.75 -3.84
C CYS A 122 -33.02 -3.00 -3.31
N LEU A 123 -32.93 -2.78 -2.00
CA LEU A 123 -31.78 -2.09 -1.40
C LEU A 123 -30.49 -2.91 -1.54
N GLU A 124 -30.53 -4.23 -1.41
CA GLU A 124 -29.37 -5.08 -1.69
C GLU A 124 -28.90 -4.91 -3.14
N GLY A 125 -29.84 -4.99 -4.08
CA GLY A 125 -29.57 -4.89 -5.50
C GLY A 125 -29.05 -3.50 -5.92
N LEU A 126 -29.67 -2.44 -5.43
CA LEU A 126 -29.21 -1.06 -5.62
C LEU A 126 -27.83 -0.84 -5.00
N GLY A 127 -27.57 -1.40 -3.81
CA GLY A 127 -26.26 -1.33 -3.15
C GLY A 127 -25.16 -2.03 -3.94
N ASN A 128 -25.45 -3.21 -4.48
CA ASN A 128 -24.53 -3.98 -5.33
C ASN A 128 -24.28 -3.26 -6.67
N ALA A 129 -25.32 -2.71 -7.29
CA ALA A 129 -25.20 -1.98 -8.55
C ALA A 129 -24.43 -0.67 -8.37
N ALA A 130 -24.68 0.07 -7.29
CA ALA A 130 -23.92 1.26 -6.92
C ALA A 130 -22.44 0.91 -6.66
N PHE A 131 -22.15 -0.21 -6.00
CA PHE A 131 -20.78 -0.70 -5.81
C PHE A 131 -20.10 -0.99 -7.15
N ALA A 132 -20.77 -1.74 -8.04
CA ALA A 132 -20.27 -2.08 -9.36
C ALA A 132 -20.05 -0.83 -10.25
N GLY A 133 -20.91 0.18 -10.12
CA GLY A 133 -20.79 1.47 -10.79
C GLY A 133 -19.78 2.45 -10.17
N GLY A 134 -19.06 2.06 -9.11
CA GLY A 134 -18.08 2.92 -8.42
C GLY A 134 -18.67 3.95 -7.46
N ASN A 135 -20.00 3.99 -7.28
CA ASN A 135 -20.71 4.87 -6.34
C ASN A 135 -20.67 4.30 -4.92
N ILE A 136 -19.48 4.18 -4.33
CA ILE A 136 -19.25 3.42 -3.09
C ILE A 136 -19.99 4.02 -1.89
N LYS A 137 -20.14 5.35 -1.81
CA LYS A 137 -20.91 6.00 -0.73
C LYS A 137 -22.39 5.61 -0.78
N GLU A 138 -22.98 5.66 -1.96
CA GLU A 138 -24.39 5.28 -2.18
C GLU A 138 -24.61 3.80 -1.89
N SER A 139 -23.65 2.94 -2.27
CA SER A 139 -23.65 1.52 -1.91
C SER A 139 -23.74 1.30 -0.40
N ILE A 140 -22.91 2.02 0.38
CA ILE A 140 -22.95 1.95 1.85
C ILE A 140 -24.31 2.39 2.39
N GLU A 141 -24.87 3.49 1.87
CA GLU A 141 -26.19 3.97 2.31
C GLU A 141 -27.31 2.95 2.03
N TYR A 142 -27.31 2.33 0.85
CA TYR A 142 -28.30 1.30 0.52
C TYR A 142 -28.17 0.08 1.42
N HIS A 143 -26.95 -0.41 1.65
CA HIS A 143 -26.73 -1.56 2.54
C HIS A 143 -27.03 -1.25 4.01
N GLN A 144 -26.82 0.00 4.47
CA GLN A 144 -27.23 0.41 5.82
C GLN A 144 -28.76 0.43 5.96
N LYS A 145 -29.48 0.96 4.96
CA LYS A 145 -30.96 0.90 4.94
C LYS A 145 -31.46 -0.55 4.88
N GLN A 146 -30.80 -1.41 4.10
CA GLN A 146 -31.10 -2.84 4.03
C GLN A 146 -30.92 -3.50 5.41
N LEU A 147 -29.83 -3.16 6.11
CA LEU A 147 -29.53 -3.69 7.44
C LEU A 147 -30.58 -3.30 8.46
N GLU A 148 -31.02 -2.03 8.45
CA GLU A 148 -32.08 -1.54 9.35
C GLU A 148 -33.39 -2.32 9.16
N ILE A 149 -33.80 -2.53 7.90
CA ILE A 149 -34.97 -3.36 7.59
C ILE A 149 -34.77 -4.78 8.12
N ALA A 150 -33.64 -5.41 7.82
CA ALA A 150 -33.35 -6.78 8.24
C ALA A 150 -33.32 -6.95 9.77
N GLN A 151 -32.87 -5.93 10.51
CA GLN A 151 -32.91 -5.90 11.98
C GLN A 151 -34.34 -5.78 12.51
N ASN A 152 -35.15 -4.88 11.95
CA ASN A 152 -36.54 -4.70 12.35
C ASN A 152 -37.40 -5.96 12.19
N PHE A 153 -37.06 -6.81 11.21
CA PHE A 153 -37.76 -8.08 10.95
C PHE A 153 -37.05 -9.31 11.54
N LEU A 154 -35.95 -9.12 12.27
CA LEU A 154 -35.13 -10.21 12.81
C LEU A 154 -34.66 -11.22 11.73
N ASP A 155 -34.48 -10.76 10.48
CA ASP A 155 -34.01 -11.58 9.35
C ASP A 155 -32.48 -11.60 9.34
N GLN A 156 -31.91 -12.57 10.05
CA GLN A 156 -30.46 -12.70 10.24
C GLN A 156 -29.71 -13.00 8.93
N GLU A 157 -30.34 -13.67 7.96
CA GLU A 157 -29.77 -13.94 6.63
C GLU A 157 -29.57 -12.64 5.85
N ARG A 158 -30.59 -11.78 5.83
CA ARG A 158 -30.47 -10.46 5.18
C ARG A 158 -29.55 -9.51 5.92
N GLN A 159 -29.45 -9.62 7.25
CA GLN A 159 -28.44 -8.88 8.01
C GLN A 159 -27.03 -9.26 7.52
N ILE A 160 -26.74 -10.56 7.35
CA ILE A 160 -25.45 -11.01 6.80
C ILE A 160 -25.21 -10.40 5.41
N SER A 161 -26.18 -10.48 4.49
CA SER A 161 -26.06 -9.89 3.14
C SER A 161 -25.73 -8.39 3.18
N ALA A 162 -26.48 -7.62 3.98
CA ALA A 162 -26.29 -6.18 4.14
C ALA A 162 -24.92 -5.83 4.75
N LEU A 163 -24.48 -6.58 5.75
CA LEU A 163 -23.17 -6.41 6.37
C LEU A 163 -22.05 -6.75 5.38
N ILE A 164 -22.21 -7.76 4.52
CA ILE A 164 -21.22 -8.14 3.51
C ILE A 164 -21.05 -7.02 2.49
N GLY A 165 -22.16 -6.48 1.98
CA GLY A 165 -22.15 -5.33 1.06
C GLY A 165 -21.42 -4.13 1.68
N SER A 166 -21.78 -3.78 2.92
CA SER A 166 -21.13 -2.70 3.66
C SER A 166 -19.62 -2.94 3.87
N ALA A 167 -19.25 -4.16 4.30
CA ALA A 167 -17.85 -4.54 4.54
C ALA A 167 -17.00 -4.45 3.27
N ASN A 168 -17.54 -4.93 2.14
CA ASN A 168 -16.88 -4.84 0.84
C ASN A 168 -16.67 -3.38 0.42
N SER A 169 -17.68 -2.52 0.61
CA SER A 169 -17.58 -1.08 0.32
C SER A 169 -16.56 -0.37 1.20
N PHE A 170 -16.52 -0.64 2.51
CA PHE A 170 -15.48 -0.08 3.39
C PHE A 170 -14.08 -0.58 3.02
N LYS A 171 -13.94 -1.87 2.71
CA LYS A 171 -12.66 -2.45 2.26
C LYS A 171 -12.18 -1.78 0.97
N PHE A 172 -13.09 -1.54 0.02
CA PHE A 172 -12.77 -0.85 -1.23
C PHE A 172 -12.28 0.60 -0.99
N LEU A 173 -12.84 1.29 0.01
CA LEU A 173 -12.37 2.63 0.42
C LEU A 173 -11.07 2.63 1.24
N GLY A 174 -10.43 1.47 1.44
CA GLY A 174 -9.25 1.33 2.30
C GLY A 174 -9.53 1.52 3.80
N LYS A 175 -10.82 1.55 4.20
CA LYS A 175 -11.27 1.65 5.59
C LYS A 175 -11.28 0.26 6.24
N TYR A 176 -10.09 -0.28 6.43
CA TYR A 176 -9.89 -1.67 6.85
C TYR A 176 -10.39 -1.95 8.28
N ASP A 177 -10.31 -0.97 9.18
CA ASP A 177 -10.80 -1.12 10.56
C ASP A 177 -12.32 -1.26 10.59
N GLU A 178 -13.04 -0.41 9.85
CA GLU A 178 -14.49 -0.52 9.70
C GLU A 178 -14.87 -1.84 9.02
N ALA A 179 -14.26 -2.17 7.89
CA ALA A 179 -14.54 -3.43 7.19
C ALA A 179 -14.32 -4.66 8.08
N THR A 180 -13.26 -4.66 8.90
CA THR A 180 -12.98 -5.71 9.88
C THR A 180 -14.11 -5.85 10.90
N LYS A 181 -14.63 -4.74 11.45
CA LYS A 181 -15.77 -4.76 12.38
C LYS A 181 -17.01 -5.42 11.76
N TYR A 182 -17.32 -5.08 10.51
CA TYR A 182 -18.45 -5.68 9.80
C TYR A 182 -18.24 -7.18 9.55
N TYR A 183 -17.06 -7.62 9.09
CA TYR A 183 -16.77 -9.04 8.89
C TYR A 183 -16.80 -9.85 10.20
N LEU A 184 -16.30 -9.30 11.31
CA LEU A 184 -16.41 -9.95 12.63
C LEU A 184 -17.88 -10.08 13.07
N LYS A 185 -18.72 -9.07 12.80
CA LYS A 185 -20.16 -9.16 13.08
C LYS A 185 -20.86 -10.21 12.21
N ILE A 186 -20.46 -10.34 10.94
CA ILE A 186 -20.95 -11.41 10.06
C ILE A 186 -20.59 -12.77 10.64
N LEU A 187 -19.34 -12.97 11.11
CA LEU A 187 -18.93 -14.23 11.72
C LEU A 187 -19.78 -14.58 12.96
N GLU A 188 -20.10 -13.59 13.80
CA GLU A 188 -20.95 -13.76 14.98
C GLU A 188 -22.36 -14.23 14.58
N ILE A 189 -23.02 -13.54 13.66
CA ILE A 189 -24.38 -13.89 13.22
C ILE A 189 -24.37 -15.22 12.47
N ALA A 190 -23.43 -15.42 11.56
CA ALA A 190 -23.29 -16.65 10.79
C ALA A 190 -23.05 -17.87 11.70
N PHE A 191 -22.33 -17.70 12.80
CA PHE A 191 -22.20 -18.74 13.83
C PHE A 191 -23.54 -19.05 14.50
N GLN A 192 -24.31 -18.03 14.89
CA GLN A 192 -25.61 -18.21 15.57
C GLN A 192 -26.63 -18.98 14.72
N ILE A 193 -26.66 -18.73 13.41
CA ILE A 193 -27.63 -19.37 12.49
C ILE A 193 -27.05 -20.52 11.66
N ALA A 194 -25.82 -20.95 11.97
CA ALA A 194 -25.09 -21.98 11.21
C ALA A 194 -24.96 -21.69 9.70
N ASN A 195 -24.89 -20.41 9.32
CA ASN A 195 -24.73 -19.99 7.92
C ASN A 195 -23.27 -20.13 7.46
N LYS A 196 -22.98 -21.24 6.78
CA LYS A 196 -21.65 -21.53 6.24
C LYS A 196 -21.21 -20.54 5.15
N GLN A 197 -22.13 -20.05 4.32
CA GLN A 197 -21.83 -19.11 3.23
C GLN A 197 -21.35 -17.76 3.76
N GLY A 198 -22.07 -17.18 4.71
CA GLY A 198 -21.71 -15.93 5.38
C GLY A 198 -20.38 -16.04 6.11
N LYS A 199 -20.15 -17.17 6.80
CA LYS A 199 -18.87 -17.45 7.47
C LYS A 199 -17.71 -17.50 6.46
N MET A 200 -17.88 -18.22 5.36
CA MET A 200 -16.88 -18.32 4.29
C MET A 200 -16.54 -16.93 3.71
N MET A 201 -17.55 -16.14 3.36
CA MET A 201 -17.37 -14.80 2.78
C MET A 201 -16.64 -13.85 3.76
N ALA A 202 -16.98 -13.90 5.05
CA ALA A 202 -16.32 -13.08 6.06
C ALA A 202 -14.85 -13.47 6.28
N LEU A 203 -14.53 -14.76 6.31
CA LEU A 203 -13.14 -15.22 6.41
C LEU A 203 -12.31 -14.78 5.20
N GLY A 204 -12.84 -14.91 3.98
CA GLY A 204 -12.15 -14.40 2.78
C GLY A 204 -11.96 -12.88 2.80
N GLY A 205 -12.97 -12.15 3.29
CA GLY A 205 -12.89 -10.70 3.49
C GLY A 205 -11.79 -10.29 4.46
N LEU A 206 -11.71 -10.96 5.62
CA LEU A 206 -10.66 -10.75 6.62
C LEU A 206 -9.28 -11.14 6.10
N GLY A 207 -9.17 -12.26 5.39
CA GLY A 207 -7.92 -12.70 4.75
C GLY A 207 -7.38 -11.66 3.76
N ASN A 208 -8.25 -11.09 2.93
CA ASN A 208 -7.87 -10.01 2.01
C ASN A 208 -7.38 -8.77 2.78
N ILE A 209 -8.09 -8.35 3.84
CA ILE A 209 -7.68 -7.21 4.67
C ILE A 209 -6.30 -7.45 5.29
N GLN A 210 -6.06 -8.63 5.88
CA GLN A 210 -4.76 -8.95 6.48
C GLN A 210 -3.64 -8.98 5.43
N THR A 211 -3.93 -9.43 4.20
CA THR A 211 -2.98 -9.33 3.07
C THR A 211 -2.63 -7.87 2.77
N TYR A 212 -3.62 -6.98 2.71
CA TYR A 212 -3.37 -5.54 2.47
C TYR A 212 -2.60 -4.87 3.62
N LEU A 213 -2.82 -5.29 4.86
CA LEU A 213 -2.09 -4.79 6.04
C LEU A 213 -0.68 -5.39 6.19
N GLY A 214 -0.27 -6.31 5.31
CA GLY A 214 1.03 -6.96 5.37
C GLY A 214 1.13 -8.12 6.38
N HIS A 215 0.02 -8.51 7.03
CA HIS A 215 -0.04 -9.62 7.98
C HIS A 215 -0.28 -10.96 7.26
N TYR A 216 0.63 -11.34 6.37
CA TYR A 216 0.43 -12.47 5.45
C TYR A 216 0.22 -13.82 6.14
N GLY A 217 0.84 -14.05 7.31
CA GLY A 217 0.63 -15.27 8.09
C GLY A 217 -0.83 -15.41 8.57
N ILE A 218 -1.41 -14.33 9.08
CA ILE A 218 -2.81 -14.28 9.51
C ILE A 218 -3.75 -14.41 8.31
N ALA A 219 -3.40 -13.79 7.17
CA ALA A 219 -4.17 -13.93 5.94
C ALA A 219 -4.26 -15.40 5.48
N ILE A 220 -3.16 -16.15 5.56
CA ILE A 220 -3.13 -17.58 5.25
C ILE A 220 -4.07 -18.37 6.15
N GLU A 221 -4.08 -18.09 7.46
CA GLU A 221 -4.98 -18.77 8.38
C GLU A 221 -6.45 -18.55 8.00
N TYR A 222 -6.83 -17.30 7.71
CA TYR A 222 -8.20 -16.97 7.28
C TYR A 222 -8.57 -17.64 5.95
N HIS A 223 -7.72 -17.56 4.93
CA HIS A 223 -8.00 -18.20 3.64
C HIS A 223 -7.99 -19.73 3.71
N GLN A 224 -7.19 -20.33 4.59
CA GLN A 224 -7.22 -21.77 4.80
C GLN A 224 -8.53 -22.22 5.48
N GLN A 225 -9.04 -21.44 6.43
CA GLN A 225 -10.36 -21.68 7.03
C GLN A 225 -11.48 -21.50 5.99
N GLN A 226 -11.41 -20.45 5.15
CA GLN A 226 -12.31 -20.25 4.02
C GLN A 226 -12.30 -21.47 3.08
N LEU A 227 -11.13 -21.94 2.68
CA LEU A 227 -10.93 -23.09 1.81
C LEU A 227 -11.48 -24.41 2.40
N ASN A 228 -11.49 -24.54 3.73
CA ASN A 228 -12.09 -25.72 4.36
C ASN A 228 -13.62 -25.66 4.31
N ILE A 229 -14.23 -24.49 4.51
CA ILE A 229 -15.69 -24.34 4.41
C ILE A 229 -16.18 -24.57 2.98
N THR A 230 -15.44 -24.14 1.96
CA THR A 230 -15.85 -24.31 0.56
C THR A 230 -15.98 -25.80 0.18
N LYS A 231 -15.16 -26.66 0.80
CA LYS A 231 -15.28 -28.13 0.64
C LYS A 231 -16.60 -28.64 1.22
N ASP A 232 -17.00 -28.15 2.39
CA ASP A 232 -18.25 -28.56 3.05
C ASP A 232 -19.49 -28.21 2.24
N ILE A 233 -19.49 -27.04 1.57
CA ILE A 233 -20.66 -26.53 0.82
C ILE A 233 -20.55 -26.74 -0.69
N SER A 234 -19.49 -27.42 -1.16
CA SER A 234 -19.21 -27.66 -2.58
C SER A 234 -19.18 -26.38 -3.44
N ASP A 235 -18.70 -25.27 -2.88
CA ASP A 235 -18.59 -23.98 -3.58
C ASP A 235 -17.26 -23.86 -4.32
N ASN A 236 -17.28 -24.11 -5.63
CA ASN A 236 -16.11 -23.98 -6.49
C ASN A 236 -15.62 -22.54 -6.63
N LEU A 237 -16.51 -21.53 -6.60
CA LEU A 237 -16.13 -20.12 -6.71
C LEU A 237 -15.41 -19.68 -5.44
N GLY A 238 -15.98 -19.98 -4.27
CA GLY A 238 -15.33 -19.71 -3.00
C GLY A 238 -14.00 -20.46 -2.84
N LYS A 239 -13.89 -21.67 -3.42
CA LYS A 239 -12.63 -22.45 -3.45
C LYS A 239 -11.56 -21.75 -4.28
N ILE A 240 -11.92 -21.23 -5.46
CA ILE A 240 -11.02 -20.42 -6.30
C ILE A 240 -10.57 -19.18 -5.54
N ASP A 241 -11.50 -18.40 -4.97
CA ASP A 241 -11.16 -17.16 -4.26
C ASP A 241 -10.20 -17.40 -3.09
N ALA A 242 -10.43 -18.47 -2.31
CA ALA A 242 -9.53 -18.84 -1.22
C ALA A 242 -8.13 -19.23 -1.72
N LEU A 243 -8.04 -19.97 -2.83
CA LEU A 243 -6.76 -20.36 -3.43
C LEU A 243 -6.01 -19.16 -4.04
N LEU A 244 -6.72 -18.22 -4.68
CA LEU A 244 -6.13 -16.97 -5.16
C LEU A 244 -5.57 -16.14 -4.01
N GLY A 245 -6.31 -16.03 -2.90
CA GLY A 245 -5.87 -15.35 -1.68
C GLY A 245 -4.65 -16.01 -1.03
N LEU A 246 -4.66 -17.34 -0.89
CA LEU A 246 -3.51 -18.11 -0.43
C LEU A 246 -2.29 -17.92 -1.33
N GLY A 247 -2.47 -18.01 -2.65
CA GLY A 247 -1.40 -17.80 -3.62
C GLY A 247 -0.75 -16.44 -3.46
N GLN A 248 -1.56 -15.40 -3.27
CA GLN A 248 -1.08 -14.03 -3.08
C GLN A 248 -0.33 -13.86 -1.74
N ALA A 249 -0.87 -14.38 -0.64
CA ALA A 249 -0.22 -14.30 0.66
C ALA A 249 1.11 -15.09 0.70
N TYR A 250 1.16 -16.27 0.09
CA TYR A 250 2.40 -17.04 -0.04
C TYR A 250 3.42 -16.35 -0.93
N LEU A 251 2.99 -15.71 -2.02
CA LEU A 251 3.85 -14.92 -2.90
C LEU A 251 4.53 -13.78 -2.13
N TYR A 252 3.77 -13.02 -1.32
CA TYR A 252 4.33 -11.94 -0.50
C TYR A 252 5.29 -12.44 0.60
N LEU A 253 5.07 -13.64 1.13
CA LEU A 253 6.02 -14.32 2.02
C LEU A 253 7.22 -14.96 1.30
N LYS A 254 7.32 -14.80 -0.03
CA LYS A 254 8.34 -15.43 -0.88
C LYS A 254 8.33 -16.96 -0.82
N ASN A 255 7.20 -17.56 -0.42
CA ASN A 255 7.00 -19.00 -0.50
C ASN A 255 6.44 -19.37 -1.89
N TYR A 256 7.32 -19.26 -2.89
CA TYR A 256 6.92 -19.39 -4.29
C TYR A 256 6.35 -20.77 -4.64
N SER A 257 6.83 -21.85 -4.00
CA SER A 257 6.29 -23.20 -4.23
C SER A 257 4.80 -23.27 -3.87
N LYS A 258 4.42 -22.82 -2.66
CA LYS A 258 3.01 -22.84 -2.25
C LYS A 258 2.16 -21.84 -3.02
N ALA A 259 2.74 -20.74 -3.48
CA ALA A 259 2.06 -19.79 -4.34
C ALA A 259 1.69 -20.42 -5.68
N LEU A 260 2.65 -21.10 -6.34
CA LEU A 260 2.42 -21.86 -7.57
C LEU A 260 1.35 -22.93 -7.37
N ASP A 261 1.48 -23.78 -6.34
CA ASP A 261 0.49 -24.82 -6.04
C ASP A 261 -0.93 -24.23 -5.89
N SER A 262 -1.06 -23.10 -5.20
CA SER A 262 -2.36 -22.46 -4.97
C SER A 262 -2.95 -21.91 -6.27
N TYR A 263 -2.14 -21.23 -7.10
CA TYR A 263 -2.60 -20.69 -8.37
C TYR A 263 -2.90 -21.78 -9.43
N GLU A 264 -2.12 -22.86 -9.47
CA GLU A 264 -2.37 -24.01 -10.37
C GLU A 264 -3.68 -24.72 -10.03
N ASN A 265 -3.92 -24.98 -8.74
CA ASN A 265 -5.18 -25.56 -8.27
C ASN A 265 -6.36 -24.64 -8.59
N SER A 266 -6.21 -23.33 -8.40
CA SER A 266 -7.22 -22.34 -8.78
C SER A 266 -7.52 -22.38 -10.28
N LEU A 267 -6.49 -22.47 -11.12
CA LEU A 267 -6.61 -22.54 -12.57
C LEU A 267 -7.33 -23.81 -13.03
N GLU A 268 -7.04 -24.96 -12.42
CA GLU A 268 -7.69 -26.23 -12.73
C GLU A 268 -9.21 -26.15 -12.46
N ILE A 269 -9.60 -25.61 -11.30
CA ILE A 269 -11.00 -25.47 -10.93
C ILE A 269 -11.69 -24.45 -11.86
N ALA A 270 -11.05 -23.31 -12.13
CA ALA A 270 -11.59 -22.29 -13.03
C ALA A 270 -11.87 -22.85 -14.43
N LYS A 271 -10.96 -23.66 -14.99
CA LYS A 271 -11.18 -24.38 -16.25
C LYS A 271 -12.35 -25.37 -16.17
N LYS A 272 -12.46 -26.11 -15.07
CA LYS A 272 -13.52 -27.11 -14.86
C LYS A 272 -14.92 -26.47 -14.82
N ILE A 273 -15.03 -25.25 -14.30
CA ILE A 273 -16.29 -24.48 -14.29
C ILE A 273 -16.41 -23.53 -15.49
N GLU A 274 -15.49 -23.62 -16.46
CA GLU A 274 -15.45 -22.82 -17.68
C GLU A 274 -15.46 -21.30 -17.45
N ASN A 275 -14.93 -20.85 -16.30
CA ASN A 275 -14.89 -19.42 -15.95
C ASN A 275 -13.60 -18.78 -16.45
N LYS A 276 -13.64 -18.23 -17.67
CA LYS A 276 -12.48 -17.64 -18.34
C LYS A 276 -11.84 -16.48 -17.59
N HIS A 277 -12.63 -15.63 -16.94
CA HIS A 277 -12.10 -14.52 -16.15
C HIS A 277 -11.30 -15.01 -14.93
N LEU A 278 -11.79 -16.04 -14.22
CA LEU A 278 -11.05 -16.65 -13.12
C LEU A 278 -9.81 -17.44 -13.60
N GLU A 279 -9.86 -18.03 -14.79
CA GLU A 279 -8.67 -18.62 -15.42
C GLU A 279 -7.59 -17.56 -15.62
N LEU A 280 -7.93 -16.37 -16.15
CA LEU A 280 -6.97 -15.27 -16.35
C LEU A 280 -6.36 -14.79 -15.03
N LYS A 281 -7.16 -14.65 -13.96
CA LYS A 281 -6.64 -14.27 -12.63
C LYS A 281 -5.63 -15.26 -12.08
N ALA A 282 -5.90 -16.56 -12.19
CA ALA A 282 -4.98 -17.60 -11.76
C ALA A 282 -3.69 -17.60 -12.63
N ILE A 283 -3.82 -17.41 -13.94
CA ILE A 283 -2.67 -17.28 -14.85
C ILE A 283 -1.82 -16.04 -14.53
N SER A 284 -2.44 -14.91 -14.18
CA SER A 284 -1.74 -13.70 -13.74
C SER A 284 -0.91 -13.97 -12.48
N GLY A 285 -1.49 -14.67 -11.50
CA GLY A 285 -0.78 -15.12 -10.30
C GLY A 285 0.43 -16.00 -10.62
N LEU A 286 0.30 -16.94 -11.57
CA LEU A 286 1.42 -17.76 -12.05
C LEU A 286 2.51 -16.91 -12.71
N GLY A 287 2.14 -16.05 -13.65
CA GLY A 287 3.07 -15.14 -14.34
C GLY A 287 3.86 -14.27 -13.36
N ARG A 288 3.18 -13.70 -12.35
CA ARG A 288 3.81 -12.91 -11.29
C ARG A 288 4.74 -13.74 -10.42
N THR A 289 4.35 -14.96 -10.07
CA THR A 289 5.20 -15.84 -9.27
C THR A 289 6.47 -16.24 -10.02
N TYR A 290 6.38 -16.52 -11.32
CA TYR A 290 7.55 -16.79 -12.16
C TYR A 290 8.43 -15.55 -12.39
N TYR A 291 7.83 -14.36 -12.46
CA TYR A 291 8.58 -13.10 -12.50
C TYR A 291 9.42 -12.89 -11.23
N GLU A 292 8.82 -13.08 -10.04
CA GLU A 292 9.54 -12.96 -8.75
C GLU A 292 10.61 -14.04 -8.55
N LEU A 293 10.48 -15.19 -9.24
CA LEU A 293 11.50 -16.24 -9.31
C LEU A 293 12.61 -15.95 -10.33
N GLU A 294 12.56 -14.79 -11.00
CA GLU A 294 13.45 -14.39 -12.10
C GLU A 294 13.44 -15.35 -13.29
N LYS A 295 12.38 -16.16 -13.44
CA LYS A 295 12.16 -17.07 -14.58
C LYS A 295 11.37 -16.34 -15.67
N TYR A 296 12.00 -15.33 -16.26
CA TYR A 296 11.34 -14.36 -17.15
C TYR A 296 10.74 -14.98 -18.41
N GLU A 297 11.31 -16.07 -18.95
CA GLU A 297 10.75 -16.78 -20.10
C GLU A 297 9.40 -17.43 -19.77
N LEU A 298 9.27 -18.01 -18.57
CA LEU A 298 8.02 -18.60 -18.09
C LEU A 298 7.00 -17.50 -17.77
N ALA A 299 7.42 -16.39 -17.14
CA ALA A 299 6.54 -15.25 -16.92
C ALA A 299 5.99 -14.70 -18.25
N THR A 300 6.86 -14.56 -19.26
CA THR A 300 6.48 -14.15 -20.62
C THR A 300 5.44 -15.10 -21.22
N HIS A 301 5.65 -16.42 -21.11
CA HIS A 301 4.69 -17.41 -21.60
C HIS A 301 3.29 -17.21 -21.00
N TYR A 302 3.20 -16.99 -19.68
CA TYR A 302 1.92 -16.78 -19.02
C TYR A 302 1.27 -15.44 -19.38
N TYR A 303 2.03 -14.34 -19.44
CA TYR A 303 1.46 -13.04 -19.80
C TYR A 303 1.04 -12.96 -21.28
N GLU A 304 1.76 -13.60 -22.22
CA GLU A 304 1.31 -13.73 -23.62
C GLU A 304 -0.01 -14.49 -23.72
N LYS A 305 -0.17 -15.54 -22.91
CA LYS A 305 -1.43 -16.30 -22.84
C LYS A 305 -2.58 -15.44 -22.34
N ILE A 306 -2.37 -14.59 -21.33
CA ILE A 306 -3.40 -13.65 -20.85
C ILE A 306 -3.76 -12.67 -21.96
N LYS A 307 -2.77 -12.00 -22.58
CA LYS A 307 -2.99 -11.02 -23.64
C LYS A 307 -3.83 -11.60 -24.78
N LYS A 308 -3.48 -12.80 -25.26
CA LYS A 308 -4.22 -13.50 -26.31
C LYS A 308 -5.66 -13.81 -25.88
N ASN A 309 -5.82 -14.47 -24.73
CA ASN A 309 -7.13 -14.93 -24.28
C ASN A 309 -8.05 -13.76 -23.93
N ALA A 310 -7.54 -12.71 -23.28
CA ALA A 310 -8.28 -11.50 -22.93
C ALA A 310 -8.79 -10.77 -24.18
N ARG A 311 -7.97 -10.68 -25.23
CA ARG A 311 -8.39 -10.16 -26.54
C ARG A 311 -9.51 -10.99 -27.17
N GLU A 312 -9.38 -12.32 -27.16
CA GLU A 312 -10.40 -13.24 -27.72
C GLU A 312 -11.77 -13.11 -27.04
N ILE A 313 -11.80 -12.80 -25.74
CA ILE A 313 -13.03 -12.65 -24.95
C ILE A 313 -13.42 -11.19 -24.68
N SER A 314 -12.79 -10.24 -25.37
CA SER A 314 -13.08 -8.80 -25.26
C SER A 314 -12.99 -8.25 -23.82
N LEU A 315 -11.93 -8.61 -23.11
CA LEU A 315 -11.58 -8.12 -21.78
C LEU A 315 -10.38 -7.15 -21.86
N PRO A 316 -10.61 -5.86 -22.19
CA PRO A 316 -9.54 -4.92 -22.51
C PRO A 316 -8.66 -4.57 -21.30
N LEU A 317 -9.17 -4.61 -20.07
CA LEU A 317 -8.40 -4.29 -18.87
C LEU A 317 -7.37 -5.37 -18.55
N GLU A 318 -7.79 -6.63 -18.63
CA GLU A 318 -6.94 -7.80 -18.46
C GLU A 318 -5.88 -7.88 -19.57
N GLU A 319 -6.25 -7.50 -20.80
CA GLU A 319 -5.31 -7.37 -21.91
C GLU A 319 -4.27 -6.28 -21.64
N ALA A 320 -4.70 -5.09 -21.20
CA ALA A 320 -3.81 -3.98 -20.86
C ALA A 320 -2.85 -4.34 -19.72
N GLU A 321 -3.32 -5.03 -18.68
CA GLU A 321 -2.47 -5.51 -17.58
C GLU A 321 -1.41 -6.50 -18.09
N ALA A 322 -1.79 -7.42 -18.99
CA ALA A 322 -0.85 -8.37 -19.59
C ALA A 322 0.20 -7.68 -20.47
N ILE A 323 -0.19 -6.65 -21.24
CA ILE A 323 0.73 -5.83 -22.04
C ILE A 323 1.75 -5.13 -21.14
N ALA A 324 1.30 -4.52 -20.05
CA ALA A 324 2.19 -3.86 -19.09
C ALA A 324 3.16 -4.85 -18.44
N ASN A 325 2.67 -6.01 -17.98
CA ASN A 325 3.50 -7.03 -17.37
C ASN A 325 4.54 -7.63 -18.36
N LEU A 326 4.17 -7.83 -19.63
CA LEU A 326 5.13 -8.21 -20.68
C LEU A 326 6.21 -7.15 -20.87
N ALA A 327 5.83 -5.87 -20.91
CA ALA A 327 6.78 -4.77 -21.04
C ALA A 327 7.76 -4.72 -19.85
N ILE A 328 7.28 -4.97 -18.62
CA ILE A 328 8.11 -5.07 -17.40
C ILE A 328 9.11 -6.22 -17.54
N VAL A 329 8.66 -7.42 -17.92
CA VAL A 329 9.55 -8.59 -18.09
C VAL A 329 10.59 -8.34 -19.18
N GLN A 330 10.18 -7.73 -20.30
CA GLN A 330 11.08 -7.39 -21.40
C GLN A 330 12.15 -6.37 -20.96
N ARG A 331 11.79 -5.40 -20.10
CA ARG A 331 12.76 -4.47 -19.52
C ARG A 331 13.79 -5.19 -18.66
N GLU A 332 13.37 -6.16 -17.86
CA GLU A 332 14.30 -6.95 -17.05
C GLU A 332 15.27 -7.80 -17.89
N LEU A 333 14.79 -8.36 -19.00
CA LEU A 333 15.61 -9.14 -19.95
C LEU A 333 16.57 -8.27 -20.78
N ASN A 334 16.21 -7.01 -21.08
CA ASN A 334 16.90 -6.15 -22.06
C ASN A 334 17.51 -4.88 -21.45
N LYS A 335 17.93 -4.90 -20.18
CA LYS A 335 18.44 -3.73 -19.43
C LYS A 335 19.55 -2.91 -20.13
N ASN A 336 20.25 -3.46 -21.12
CA ASN A 336 21.39 -2.85 -21.80
C ASN A 336 21.13 -2.46 -23.28
N SER A 337 19.89 -2.53 -23.78
CA SER A 337 19.57 -2.29 -25.20
C SER A 337 18.57 -1.14 -25.39
N PRO A 338 19.01 0.08 -25.78
CA PRO A 338 18.16 1.25 -25.93
C PRO A 338 16.99 1.07 -26.92
N GLU A 339 17.22 0.39 -28.04
CA GLU A 339 16.19 0.12 -29.06
C GLU A 339 15.02 -0.73 -28.53
N ASN A 340 15.27 -1.59 -27.54
CA ASN A 340 14.22 -2.39 -26.92
C ASN A 340 13.42 -1.58 -25.89
N LEU A 341 14.03 -0.58 -25.25
CA LEU A 341 13.38 0.30 -24.27
C LEU A 341 12.33 1.23 -24.91
N GLU A 342 12.52 1.65 -26.16
CA GLU A 342 11.48 2.41 -26.89
C GLU A 342 10.23 1.56 -27.17
N LYS A 343 10.42 0.29 -27.58
CA LYS A 343 9.29 -0.65 -27.78
C LYS A 343 8.53 -0.90 -26.47
N ILE A 344 9.25 -1.08 -25.37
CA ILE A 344 8.68 -1.24 -24.02
C ILE A 344 7.85 0.00 -23.64
N THR A 345 8.36 1.20 -23.92
CA THR A 345 7.66 2.45 -23.64
C THR A 345 6.36 2.55 -24.45
N ASN A 346 6.36 2.15 -25.72
CA ASN A 346 5.15 2.11 -26.54
C ASN A 346 4.11 1.12 -26.00
N SER A 347 4.52 -0.07 -25.57
CA SER A 347 3.60 -1.04 -24.95
C SER A 347 3.03 -0.55 -23.62
N LEU A 348 3.83 0.13 -22.79
CA LEU A 348 3.33 0.75 -21.56
C LEU A 348 2.36 1.91 -21.86
N ASN A 349 2.59 2.70 -22.90
CA ASN A 349 1.66 3.76 -23.32
C ASN A 349 0.35 3.20 -23.90
N GLU A 350 0.39 2.09 -24.63
CA GLU A 350 -0.81 1.37 -25.09
C GLU A 350 -1.66 0.94 -23.90
N SER A 351 -1.04 0.29 -22.91
CA SER A 351 -1.70 -0.09 -21.66
C SER A 351 -2.27 1.12 -20.91
N LEU A 352 -1.49 2.21 -20.80
CA LEU A 352 -1.91 3.45 -20.16
C LEU A 352 -3.15 4.07 -20.83
N SER A 353 -3.23 4.03 -22.16
CA SER A 353 -4.38 4.56 -22.91
C SER A 353 -5.67 3.81 -22.56
N ILE A 354 -5.61 2.48 -22.51
CA ILE A 354 -6.77 1.63 -22.18
C ILE A 354 -7.26 1.91 -20.75
N PHE A 355 -6.36 2.03 -19.77
CA PHE A 355 -6.75 2.33 -18.40
C PHE A 355 -7.23 3.77 -18.20
N ASN A 356 -6.74 4.74 -18.99
CA ASN A 356 -7.27 6.10 -19.03
C ASN A 356 -8.72 6.13 -19.54
N GLU A 357 -9.00 5.46 -20.66
CA GLU A 357 -10.37 5.35 -21.21
C GLU A 357 -11.33 4.68 -20.22
N ALA A 358 -10.83 3.70 -19.47
CA ALA A 358 -11.62 3.01 -18.44
C ALA A 358 -11.75 3.77 -17.11
N GLY A 359 -11.03 4.88 -16.92
CA GLY A 359 -11.04 5.63 -15.67
C GLY A 359 -10.54 4.81 -14.47
N ASN A 360 -9.47 4.03 -14.63
CA ASN A 360 -8.89 3.19 -13.57
C ASN A 360 -7.61 3.82 -12.98
N PRO A 361 -7.73 4.77 -12.04
CA PRO A 361 -6.58 5.52 -11.52
C PRO A 361 -5.55 4.66 -10.79
N LEU A 362 -5.96 3.53 -10.21
CA LEU A 362 -5.04 2.58 -9.57
C LEU A 362 -4.04 2.00 -10.58
N GLN A 363 -4.54 1.49 -11.71
CA GLN A 363 -3.68 0.91 -12.75
C GLN A 363 -2.90 1.98 -13.51
N ILE A 364 -3.50 3.15 -13.72
CA ILE A 364 -2.81 4.33 -14.30
C ILE A 364 -1.57 4.67 -13.46
N ALA A 365 -1.70 4.80 -12.14
CA ALA A 365 -0.57 5.11 -11.27
C ALA A 365 0.55 4.05 -11.35
N GLY A 366 0.16 2.77 -11.38
CA GLY A 366 1.09 1.65 -11.57
C GLY A 366 1.88 1.75 -12.88
N ILE A 367 1.20 2.02 -13.99
CA ILE A 367 1.84 2.11 -15.31
C ILE A 367 2.72 3.35 -15.43
N LEU A 368 2.28 4.51 -14.91
CA LEU A 368 3.09 5.73 -14.86
C LEU A 368 4.39 5.52 -14.09
N LYS A 369 4.35 4.77 -12.98
CA LYS A 369 5.55 4.37 -12.23
C LYS A 369 6.46 3.48 -13.07
N GLU A 370 5.91 2.52 -13.80
CA GLU A 370 6.71 1.64 -14.66
C GLU A 370 7.29 2.36 -15.88
N LEU A 371 6.56 3.32 -16.47
CA LEU A 371 7.10 4.26 -17.47
C LEU A 371 8.26 5.07 -16.87
N ALA A 372 8.11 5.59 -15.65
CA ALA A 372 9.18 6.32 -14.99
C ALA A 372 10.47 5.48 -14.85
N LYS A 373 10.35 4.21 -14.43
CA LYS A 373 11.49 3.29 -14.37
C LYS A 373 12.10 3.02 -15.75
N THR A 374 11.27 2.87 -16.79
CA THR A 374 11.76 2.64 -18.16
C THR A 374 12.51 3.85 -18.71
N TYR A 375 12.00 5.07 -18.49
CA TYR A 375 12.70 6.30 -18.88
C TYR A 375 13.99 6.55 -18.08
N ASP A 376 14.05 6.12 -16.81
CA ASP A 376 15.30 6.10 -16.04
C ASP A 376 16.34 5.17 -16.67
N CYS A 377 15.95 3.98 -17.13
CA CYS A 377 16.84 3.08 -17.87
C CYS A 377 17.30 3.67 -19.22
N LEU A 378 16.48 4.50 -19.87
CA LEU A 378 16.84 5.24 -21.09
C LEU A 378 17.78 6.43 -20.81
N GLY A 379 17.97 6.82 -19.55
CA GLY A 379 18.73 8.01 -19.16
C GLY A 379 17.95 9.33 -19.27
N ASP A 380 16.67 9.31 -19.66
CA ASP A 380 15.80 10.50 -19.67
C ASP A 380 15.17 10.70 -18.29
N ILE A 381 16.01 11.16 -17.35
CA ILE A 381 15.64 11.42 -15.97
C ILE A 381 14.53 12.47 -15.85
N LYS A 382 14.47 13.45 -16.77
CA LYS A 382 13.46 14.51 -16.75
C LYS A 382 12.07 13.92 -16.98
N THR A 383 11.94 13.07 -18.01
CA THR A 383 10.69 12.39 -18.31
C THR A 383 10.35 11.33 -17.26
N ALA A 384 11.36 10.60 -16.75
CA ALA A 384 11.19 9.67 -15.64
C ALA A 384 10.59 10.36 -14.40
N LYS A 385 11.12 11.52 -14.02
CA LYS A 385 10.60 12.31 -12.90
C LYS A 385 9.17 12.77 -13.15
N LYS A 386 8.85 13.25 -14.36
CA LYS A 386 7.50 13.70 -14.71
C LYS A 386 6.47 12.57 -14.52
N TYR A 387 6.73 11.39 -15.09
CA TYR A 387 5.82 10.25 -14.93
C TYR A 387 5.71 9.76 -13.48
N CYS A 388 6.83 9.78 -12.74
CA CYS A 388 6.81 9.42 -11.33
C CYS A 388 6.03 10.42 -10.46
N GLN A 389 6.06 11.71 -10.79
CA GLN A 389 5.26 12.75 -10.12
C GLN A 389 3.76 12.54 -10.39
N GLN A 390 3.38 12.26 -11.64
CA GLN A 390 1.99 11.94 -11.98
C GLN A 390 1.51 10.68 -11.23
N ALA A 391 2.36 9.64 -11.16
CA ALA A 391 2.05 8.45 -10.37
C ALA A 391 1.89 8.76 -8.87
N LEU A 392 2.75 9.63 -8.32
CA LEU A 392 2.71 10.04 -6.93
C LEU A 392 1.44 10.84 -6.59
N GLU A 393 1.04 11.78 -7.45
CA GLU A 393 -0.18 12.57 -7.27
C GLU A 393 -1.40 11.65 -7.11
N ILE A 394 -1.56 10.70 -8.04
CA ILE A 394 -2.65 9.72 -7.96
C ILE A 394 -2.50 8.84 -6.71
N ALA A 395 -1.29 8.44 -6.35
CA ALA A 395 -1.04 7.63 -5.16
C ALA A 395 -1.38 8.35 -3.85
N ILE A 396 -1.17 9.67 -3.78
CA ILE A 396 -1.54 10.49 -2.62
C ILE A 396 -3.06 10.58 -2.53
N ASP A 397 -3.72 10.92 -3.63
CA ASP A 397 -5.17 11.10 -3.68
C ASP A 397 -5.91 9.81 -3.29
N LEU A 398 -5.40 8.66 -3.74
CA LEU A 398 -6.00 7.35 -3.48
C LEU A 398 -5.38 6.60 -2.29
N LYS A 399 -4.43 7.20 -1.58
CA LYS A 399 -3.71 6.58 -0.45
C LYS A 399 -3.11 5.20 -0.79
N LEU A 400 -2.51 5.08 -1.97
CA LEU A 400 -1.93 3.83 -2.47
C LEU A 400 -0.59 3.55 -1.79
N SER A 401 -0.27 2.27 -1.58
CA SER A 401 1.02 1.83 -1.04
C SER A 401 2.21 2.16 -1.96
N LEU A 402 1.97 2.38 -3.26
CA LEU A 402 3.01 2.77 -4.20
C LEU A 402 3.52 4.20 -3.99
N ARG A 403 2.88 4.99 -3.12
CA ARG A 403 3.31 6.34 -2.73
C ARG A 403 4.78 6.35 -2.29
N ASP A 404 5.16 5.45 -1.39
CA ASP A 404 6.52 5.42 -0.82
C ASP A 404 7.56 5.09 -1.91
N GLU A 405 7.24 4.15 -2.80
CA GLU A 405 8.09 3.80 -3.94
C GLU A 405 8.24 4.97 -4.92
N CYS A 406 7.15 5.66 -5.26
CA CYS A 406 7.20 6.86 -6.09
C CYS A 406 7.99 8.00 -5.44
N ASP A 407 7.87 8.16 -4.12
CA ASP A 407 8.62 9.12 -3.32
C ASP A 407 10.13 8.83 -3.32
N GLU A 408 10.51 7.56 -3.19
CA GLU A 408 11.90 7.10 -3.31
C GLU A 408 12.45 7.35 -4.72
N LEU A 409 11.68 7.02 -5.76
CA LEU A 409 12.05 7.24 -7.16
C LEU A 409 12.19 8.75 -7.47
N ILE A 410 11.27 9.60 -7.00
CA ILE A 410 11.39 11.06 -7.17
C ILE A 410 12.62 11.60 -6.44
N THR A 411 12.93 11.06 -5.26
CA THR A 411 14.16 11.42 -4.53
C THR A 411 15.38 11.03 -5.36
N LYS A 412 15.43 9.80 -5.89
CA LYS A 412 16.48 9.32 -6.80
C LYS A 412 16.61 10.21 -8.04
N TYR A 413 15.51 10.56 -8.70
CA TYR A 413 15.53 11.38 -9.92
C TYR A 413 15.86 12.85 -9.64
N SER A 414 15.47 13.37 -8.49
CA SER A 414 15.82 14.73 -8.07
C SER A 414 17.30 14.85 -7.71
N ILE A 415 17.92 13.78 -7.20
CA ILE A 415 19.37 13.67 -7.05
C ILE A 415 20.08 13.69 -8.42
N ASN A 416 19.46 13.15 -9.48
CA ASN A 416 20.05 13.09 -10.83
C ASN A 416 19.89 14.38 -11.67
N ILE A 417 18.99 15.31 -11.34
CA ILE A 417 18.84 16.57 -12.11
C ILE A 417 19.89 17.63 -11.68
N ASP A 418 20.41 17.54 -10.46
CA ASP A 418 21.55 18.34 -10.00
C ASP A 418 22.92 17.73 -10.40
N GLN A 419 22.94 16.59 -11.09
CA GLN A 419 24.17 15.87 -11.50
C GLN A 419 24.94 16.45 -12.68
N ASN A 420 24.65 17.66 -13.14
CA ASN A 420 25.69 18.40 -13.87
C ASN A 420 26.90 18.73 -12.99
N LYS A 421 26.84 18.47 -11.68
CA LYS A 421 28.00 18.18 -10.81
C LYS A 421 27.59 17.23 -9.68
N ILE A 422 27.93 15.93 -9.71
CA ILE A 422 28.28 15.11 -8.52
C ILE A 422 28.60 13.67 -8.98
N GLN A 423 29.78 13.17 -8.61
CA GLN A 423 30.21 11.77 -8.77
C GLN A 423 29.53 10.88 -7.71
N LEU A 424 28.86 9.79 -8.12
CA LEU A 424 28.50 8.71 -7.20
C LEU A 424 29.79 8.10 -6.60
N ILE A 425 29.80 7.92 -5.28
CA ILE A 425 30.93 7.27 -4.59
C ILE A 425 30.95 5.81 -4.99
N LYS A 426 32.05 5.41 -5.63
CA LYS A 426 32.27 4.00 -5.99
C LYS A 426 32.52 3.21 -4.72
N THR A 427 31.80 2.12 -4.54
CA THR A 427 31.99 1.21 -3.40
C THR A 427 32.54 -0.13 -3.86
N LYS A 428 33.25 -0.83 -2.98
CA LYS A 428 33.75 -2.19 -3.20
C LYS A 428 33.47 -3.05 -1.97
N GLU A 429 32.80 -4.17 -2.18
CA GLU A 429 32.56 -5.14 -1.11
C GLU A 429 33.84 -5.88 -0.75
N ILE A 430 34.07 -6.07 0.55
CA ILE A 430 35.25 -6.76 1.08
C ILE A 430 34.82 -7.95 1.94
N ASP A 431 35.64 -9.00 1.92
CA ASP A 431 35.38 -10.22 2.69
C ASP A 431 35.70 -10.05 4.19
N LYS A 432 35.35 -11.07 4.98
CA LYS A 432 35.54 -11.06 6.43
C LYS A 432 37.02 -10.95 6.85
N ASN A 433 37.95 -11.53 6.09
CA ASN A 433 39.38 -11.47 6.42
C ASN A 433 39.95 -10.07 6.15
N GLN A 434 39.54 -9.46 5.04
CA GLN A 434 39.86 -8.07 4.71
C GLN A 434 39.26 -7.10 5.75
N CYS A 435 38.02 -7.35 6.19
CA CYS A 435 37.39 -6.60 7.26
C CYS A 435 38.17 -6.68 8.58
N GLU A 436 38.60 -7.89 8.99
CA GLU A 436 39.33 -8.10 10.23
C GLU A 436 40.64 -7.30 10.29
N SER A 437 41.34 -7.20 9.16
CA SER A 437 42.57 -6.41 9.05
C SER A 437 42.37 -4.90 9.27
N LEU A 438 41.15 -4.39 9.08
CA LEU A 438 40.82 -2.96 9.17
C LEU A 438 40.21 -2.56 10.52
N LYS A 439 39.67 -3.50 11.30
CA LYS A 439 38.98 -3.21 12.57
C LYS A 439 39.84 -2.40 13.53
N ASN A 440 41.12 -2.72 13.62
CA ASN A 440 42.05 -2.05 14.54
C ASN A 440 42.48 -0.66 14.06
N GLU A 441 42.17 -0.30 12.82
CA GLU A 441 42.54 0.98 12.23
C GLU A 441 41.44 2.04 12.34
N ILE A 442 40.23 1.69 12.76
CA ILE A 442 39.11 2.63 12.85
C ILE A 442 39.27 3.57 14.05
N ASP A 443 39.13 4.87 13.79
CA ASP A 443 39.18 5.94 14.80
C ASP A 443 37.77 6.41 15.19
N VAL A 444 36.86 6.49 14.22
CA VAL A 444 35.53 7.08 14.39
C VAL A 444 34.46 6.17 13.80
N VAL A 445 33.34 6.03 14.51
CA VAL A 445 32.09 5.50 13.95
C VAL A 445 31.09 6.65 13.80
N ILE A 446 30.50 6.80 12.61
CA ILE A 446 29.38 7.71 12.37
C ILE A 446 28.10 6.88 12.19
N ILE A 447 27.07 7.24 12.96
CA ILE A 447 25.74 6.61 12.87
C ILE A 447 24.73 7.63 12.34
N THR A 448 23.91 7.18 11.40
CA THR A 448 22.74 7.91 10.91
C THR A 448 21.47 7.07 11.12
N ALA A 449 20.29 7.66 10.99
CA ALA A 449 18.98 7.03 11.19
C ALA A 449 18.17 6.95 9.89
N THR A 450 18.28 7.96 9.01
CA THR A 450 17.52 8.00 7.75
C THR A 450 18.40 7.82 6.51
N GLY A 451 17.77 7.51 5.37
CA GLY A 451 18.48 7.40 4.09
C GLY A 451 19.10 8.73 3.64
N VAL A 452 18.44 9.85 3.92
CA VAL A 452 18.92 11.20 3.59
C VAL A 452 20.17 11.57 4.41
N GLU A 453 20.17 11.23 5.70
CA GLU A 453 21.32 11.41 6.58
C GLU A 453 22.51 10.53 6.17
N LEU A 454 22.25 9.24 5.90
CA LEU A 454 23.28 8.33 5.41
C LEU A 454 23.93 8.88 4.14
N LYS A 455 23.12 9.33 3.17
CA LYS A 455 23.62 9.90 1.92
C LYS A 455 24.50 11.14 2.17
N ALA A 456 24.06 12.08 3.02
CA ALA A 456 24.81 13.29 3.33
C ALA A 456 26.20 12.99 3.92
N VAL A 457 26.29 11.99 4.80
CA VAL A 457 27.58 11.53 5.36
C VAL A 457 28.38 10.78 4.29
N LEU A 458 27.76 9.90 3.51
CA LEU A 458 28.47 9.18 2.48
C LEU A 458 29.07 10.13 1.44
N ASP A 459 28.36 11.15 0.97
CA ASP A 459 28.83 12.13 -0.03
C ASP A 459 30.16 12.83 0.35
N LEU A 460 30.51 12.86 1.65
CA LEU A 460 31.76 13.41 2.18
C LEU A 460 32.82 12.34 2.54
N LEU A 461 32.48 11.06 2.44
CA LEU A 461 33.36 9.93 2.74
C LEU A 461 34.29 9.62 1.55
N LYS A 462 35.60 9.68 1.78
CA LYS A 462 36.61 9.44 0.75
C LYS A 462 37.20 8.03 0.85
N PRO A 463 37.69 7.43 -0.26
CA PRO A 463 38.47 6.20 -0.22
C PRO A 463 39.72 6.32 0.68
N TYR A 464 40.19 5.19 1.23
CA TYR A 464 41.48 5.16 1.92
C TYR A 464 42.64 5.40 0.94
N PRO A 465 43.67 6.19 1.31
CA PRO A 465 44.84 6.39 0.48
C PRO A 465 45.73 5.14 0.46
N ARG A 466 45.48 4.23 -0.49
CA ARG A 466 46.42 3.18 -0.92
C ARG A 466 46.59 3.27 -2.45
N ARG A 467 47.79 2.99 -2.95
CA ARG A 467 48.15 3.07 -4.38
C ARG A 467 47.06 2.39 -5.22
N ASN A 468 46.30 3.19 -5.98
CA ASN A 468 45.25 2.83 -6.94
C ASN A 468 43.83 2.49 -6.45
N ASN A 469 43.46 2.71 -5.18
CA ASN A 469 42.07 2.54 -4.75
C ASN A 469 41.23 3.82 -4.92
N SER A 470 40.15 3.72 -5.71
CA SER A 470 39.13 4.77 -5.89
C SER A 470 37.79 4.42 -5.22
N TYR A 471 37.78 3.44 -4.31
CA TYR A 471 36.56 2.87 -3.73
C TYR A 471 36.50 3.04 -2.21
N VAL A 472 35.30 3.32 -1.69
CA VAL A 472 34.93 3.13 -0.28
C VAL A 472 34.61 1.66 -0.06
N PHE A 473 35.11 1.04 1.02
CA PHE A 473 34.80 -0.37 1.26
C PHE A 473 33.41 -0.53 1.88
N LYS A 474 32.73 -1.62 1.53
CA LYS A 474 31.40 -1.96 2.03
C LYS A 474 31.43 -3.34 2.67
N VAL A 475 30.90 -3.45 3.88
CA VAL A 475 30.79 -4.71 4.63
C VAL A 475 29.34 -4.89 5.04
N PHE A 476 28.83 -6.10 4.87
CA PHE A 476 27.52 -6.50 5.39
C PHE A 476 27.69 -7.37 6.62
N ASP A 477 26.88 -7.08 7.63
CA ASP A 477 26.77 -7.87 8.83
C ASP A 477 25.29 -7.98 9.26
N LYS A 478 25.00 -8.83 10.24
CA LYS A 478 23.65 -9.08 10.76
C LYS A 478 22.90 -7.80 11.15
N PHE A 479 23.61 -6.78 11.62
CA PHE A 479 23.04 -5.53 12.14
C PHE A 479 23.02 -4.37 11.13
N GLY A 480 23.52 -4.58 9.91
CA GLY A 480 23.43 -3.57 8.86
C GLY A 480 24.62 -3.54 7.90
N THR A 481 24.66 -2.47 7.10
CA THR A 481 25.75 -2.19 6.17
C THR A 481 26.72 -1.19 6.80
N TYR A 482 28.02 -1.48 6.71
CA TYR A 482 29.10 -0.60 7.12
C TYR A 482 29.87 -0.09 5.89
N TYR A 483 30.12 1.21 5.86
CA TYR A 483 30.92 1.87 4.82
C TYR A 483 32.22 2.38 5.44
N LEU A 484 33.36 1.88 4.95
CA LEU A 484 34.67 2.20 5.49
C LEU A 484 35.41 3.13 4.54
N GLY A 485 35.81 4.28 5.06
CA GLY A 485 36.58 5.27 4.31
C GLY A 485 37.24 6.28 5.23
N LYS A 486 37.70 7.38 4.65
CA LYS A 486 38.27 8.53 5.35
C LYS A 486 37.22 9.64 5.39
N PHE A 487 36.85 10.07 6.60
CA PHE A 487 35.95 11.21 6.80
C PHE A 487 36.73 12.31 7.53
N GLY A 488 36.97 13.43 6.86
CA GLY A 488 37.97 14.40 7.30
C GLY A 488 39.36 13.78 7.33
N SER A 489 40.02 13.81 8.49
CA SER A 489 41.38 13.27 8.71
C SER A 489 41.41 11.83 9.23
N TYR A 490 40.26 11.27 9.63
CA TYR A 490 40.19 10.01 10.38
C TYR A 490 39.70 8.84 9.55
N LYS A 491 40.10 7.62 9.95
CA LYS A 491 39.55 6.40 9.40
C LYS A 491 38.20 6.13 10.06
N THR A 492 37.16 6.10 9.24
CA THR A 492 35.78 6.19 9.68
C THR A 492 34.96 5.04 9.14
N VAL A 493 34.09 4.52 9.99
CA VAL A 493 33.00 3.62 9.59
C VAL A 493 31.69 4.38 9.67
N VAL A 494 30.89 4.32 8.62
CA VAL A 494 29.54 4.88 8.56
C VAL A 494 28.53 3.75 8.53
N THR A 495 27.51 3.82 9.37
CA THR A 495 26.38 2.88 9.35
C THR A 495 25.07 3.58 9.64
N LYS A 496 23.96 2.91 9.33
CA LYS A 496 22.59 3.43 9.52
C LYS A 496 21.82 2.52 10.47
N CYS A 497 21.20 3.10 11.48
CA CYS A 497 20.24 2.45 12.38
C CYS A 497 18.79 2.74 11.96
N ARG A 498 17.81 2.04 12.55
CA ARG A 498 16.40 2.46 12.47
C ARG A 498 16.13 3.59 13.47
N MET A 499 15.13 4.42 13.18
CA MET A 499 14.66 5.45 14.10
C MET A 499 14.14 4.82 15.41
N GLY A 500 14.32 5.50 16.54
CA GLY A 500 13.98 4.98 17.88
C GLY A 500 15.12 4.22 18.57
N SER A 501 14.92 3.76 19.81
CA SER A 501 15.95 3.12 20.65
C SER A 501 15.60 1.73 21.20
N THR A 502 14.35 1.24 21.03
CA THR A 502 13.89 -0.03 21.62
C THR A 502 13.48 -1.15 20.65
N GLU A 503 13.22 -0.84 19.37
CA GLU A 503 12.83 -1.84 18.36
C GLU A 503 14.02 -2.66 17.79
N GLU A 504 13.74 -3.74 17.05
CA GLU A 504 14.78 -4.54 16.38
C GLU A 504 15.54 -3.69 15.34
N ASN A 505 16.88 -3.66 15.44
CA ASN A 505 17.79 -2.76 14.70
C ASN A 505 17.63 -1.25 15.05
N ALA A 506 17.09 -0.93 16.21
CA ALA A 506 17.06 0.44 16.73
C ALA A 506 18.46 0.98 17.04
N SER A 507 18.54 2.30 17.28
CA SER A 507 19.79 3.02 17.54
C SER A 507 20.67 2.36 18.60
N LYS A 508 20.09 1.87 19.71
CA LYS A 508 20.84 1.25 20.82
C LYS A 508 21.60 -0.01 20.40
N ASP A 509 20.97 -0.90 19.65
CA ASP A 509 21.56 -2.19 19.30
C ASP A 509 22.60 -2.04 18.18
N VAL A 510 22.29 -1.22 17.16
CA VAL A 510 23.24 -0.89 16.09
C VAL A 510 24.44 -0.14 16.64
N THR A 511 24.23 0.83 17.54
CA THR A 511 25.34 1.52 18.21
C THR A 511 26.19 0.54 19.01
N ARG A 512 25.59 -0.32 19.84
CA ARG A 512 26.34 -1.27 20.66
C ARG A 512 27.18 -2.22 19.79
N GLU A 513 26.58 -2.76 18.74
CA GLU A 513 27.31 -3.67 17.86
C GLU A 513 28.44 -2.96 17.11
N ALA A 514 28.19 -1.76 16.58
CA ALA A 514 29.23 -0.99 15.90
C ALA A 514 30.41 -0.67 16.83
N LEU A 515 30.13 -0.35 18.10
CA LEU A 515 31.17 -0.11 19.11
C LEU A 515 31.96 -1.38 19.42
N ARG A 516 31.30 -2.53 19.55
CA ARG A 516 31.97 -3.82 19.81
C ARG A 516 32.81 -4.30 18.64
N MET A 517 32.29 -4.15 17.43
CA MET A 517 32.93 -4.60 16.20
C MET A 517 34.14 -3.74 15.83
N TRP A 518 34.01 -2.41 15.92
CA TRP A 518 35.00 -1.47 15.40
C TRP A 518 35.87 -0.80 16.48
N LYS A 519 35.46 -0.88 17.74
CA LYS A 519 36.15 -0.33 18.93
C LYS A 519 36.74 1.07 18.69
N PRO A 520 35.96 2.05 18.19
CA PRO A 520 36.49 3.36 17.81
C PRO A 520 36.90 4.17 19.05
N ARG A 521 37.64 5.26 18.83
CA ARG A 521 37.93 6.26 19.87
C ARG A 521 36.70 7.09 20.19
N ALA A 522 35.91 7.41 19.16
CA ALA A 522 34.71 8.23 19.28
C ALA A 522 33.58 7.71 18.40
N ILE A 523 32.36 7.95 18.84
CA ILE A 523 31.15 7.75 18.06
C ILE A 523 30.38 9.07 17.89
N ILE A 524 29.96 9.34 16.66
CA ILE A 524 29.22 10.56 16.31
C ILE A 524 27.92 10.15 15.67
N MET A 525 26.80 10.68 16.16
CA MET A 525 25.53 10.55 15.46
C MET A 525 25.21 11.84 14.73
N ALA A 526 25.11 11.76 13.41
CA ALA A 526 24.85 12.89 12.52
C ALA A 526 23.47 12.75 11.90
N GLY A 527 22.65 13.82 11.91
CA GLY A 527 21.33 13.72 11.30
C GLY A 527 20.45 14.95 11.37
N ILE A 528 19.13 14.74 11.35
CA ILE A 528 18.11 15.78 11.42
C ILE A 528 17.38 15.79 12.76
N ALA A 529 16.84 16.95 13.12
CA ALA A 529 16.08 17.20 14.34
C ALA A 529 14.96 18.21 14.07
N PHE A 530 14.01 18.30 15.01
CA PHE A 530 13.06 19.40 15.05
C PHE A 530 13.56 20.54 15.94
N GLY A 531 13.24 21.78 15.58
CA GLY A 531 13.61 22.97 16.34
C GLY A 531 12.64 23.28 17.50
N GLN A 532 13.12 24.01 18.50
CA GLN A 532 12.33 24.53 19.62
C GLN A 532 11.42 25.70 19.20
N ASP A 533 11.99 26.78 18.66
CA ASP A 533 11.31 28.07 18.44
C ASP A 533 11.74 28.69 17.09
N SER A 534 10.78 28.82 16.18
CA SER A 534 10.99 29.35 14.83
C SER A 534 11.34 30.84 14.79
N ASN A 535 11.15 31.58 15.89
CA ASN A 535 11.55 32.99 15.97
C ASN A 535 13.02 33.16 16.37
N LYS A 536 13.62 32.13 16.98
CA LYS A 536 15.01 32.17 17.49
C LYS A 536 15.95 31.28 16.70
N GLN A 537 15.42 30.30 16.00
CA GLN A 537 16.17 29.31 15.25
C GLN A 537 15.75 29.32 13.78
N LYS A 538 16.61 28.80 12.92
CA LYS A 538 16.35 28.67 11.48
C LYS A 538 16.39 27.19 11.10
N ILE A 539 15.61 26.81 10.10
CA ILE A 539 15.80 25.51 9.43
C ILE A 539 17.22 25.50 8.85
N GLY A 540 17.97 24.45 9.18
CA GLY A 540 19.38 24.28 8.86
C GLY A 540 20.36 24.63 10.00
N ASP A 541 19.94 25.35 11.04
CA ASP A 541 20.78 25.52 12.24
C ASP A 541 21.19 24.15 12.80
N VAL A 542 22.44 24.03 13.22
CA VAL A 542 23.01 22.76 13.69
C VAL A 542 23.04 22.74 15.21
N LEU A 543 22.31 21.78 15.78
CA LEU A 543 22.20 21.48 17.20
C LEU A 543 23.26 20.45 17.61
N ILE A 544 24.04 20.79 18.63
CA ILE A 544 25.01 19.88 19.27
C ILE A 544 24.55 19.59 20.68
N ALA A 545 24.40 18.30 21.01
CA ALA A 545 24.00 17.91 22.35
C ALA A 545 25.14 18.08 23.34
N SER A 546 24.97 18.97 24.33
CA SER A 546 25.76 18.94 25.56
C SER A 546 25.32 17.78 26.47
N GLU A 547 24.03 17.42 26.40
CA GLU A 547 23.40 16.34 27.15
C GLU A 547 22.11 15.87 26.46
N ILE A 548 21.64 14.65 26.75
CA ILE A 548 20.38 14.11 26.19
C ILE A 548 19.33 13.96 27.29
N ILE A 549 18.17 14.59 27.09
CA ILE A 549 17.03 14.52 27.99
C ILE A 549 16.03 13.46 27.50
N PHE A 550 15.87 12.40 28.30
CA PHE A 550 14.85 11.36 28.04
C PHE A 550 13.48 11.79 28.57
N TYR A 551 12.58 12.19 27.68
CA TYR A 551 11.26 12.69 28.09
C TYR A 551 10.24 11.59 28.47
N GLU A 552 10.59 10.31 28.32
CA GLU A 552 9.70 9.18 28.61
C GLU A 552 9.91 8.52 30.00
N LYS A 553 11.06 8.75 30.64
CA LYS A 553 11.38 8.15 31.95
C LYS A 553 10.85 8.99 33.11
N GLN A 554 9.53 8.99 33.32
CA GLN A 554 8.88 9.63 34.48
C GLN A 554 8.28 8.61 35.47
N ARG A 555 8.27 8.95 36.76
CA ARG A 555 7.42 8.27 37.77
C ARG A 555 6.04 8.92 37.71
N VAL A 556 4.97 8.13 37.62
CA VAL A 556 3.60 8.66 37.67
C VAL A 556 3.31 9.13 39.11
N GLY A 557 3.18 10.44 39.30
CA GLY A 557 2.92 11.14 40.57
C GLY A 557 3.03 12.67 40.37
N LYS A 558 2.49 13.48 41.30
CA LYS A 558 2.30 14.94 41.13
C LYS A 558 3.56 15.75 40.79
N ASN A 559 4.77 15.21 41.00
CA ASN A 559 6.03 15.82 40.57
C ASN A 559 6.84 14.82 39.73
N SER A 560 7.10 15.15 38.47
CA SER A 560 7.90 14.35 37.53
C SER A 560 9.40 14.56 37.78
N ILE A 561 10.02 13.65 38.54
CA ILE A 561 11.47 13.67 38.79
C ILE A 561 12.18 12.74 37.76
N PRO A 562 13.21 13.19 37.04
CA PRO A 562 14.01 12.34 36.16
C PRO A 562 14.63 11.17 36.91
N ARG A 563 14.57 9.95 36.33
CA ARG A 563 14.94 8.69 37.00
C ARG A 563 16.45 8.48 37.17
N SER A 564 17.32 9.34 36.63
CA SER A 564 18.78 9.21 36.62
C SER A 564 19.44 10.55 36.23
N PRO A 565 20.73 10.78 36.55
CA PRO A 565 21.46 11.95 36.06
C PRO A 565 21.43 12.01 34.53
N ILE A 566 21.29 13.23 33.99
CA ILE A 566 21.29 13.47 32.54
C ILE A 566 22.71 13.20 32.04
N PRO A 567 22.91 12.24 31.13
CA PRO A 567 24.26 11.90 30.69
C PRO A 567 24.84 12.98 29.77
N PRO A 568 25.99 13.59 30.11
CA PRO A 568 26.63 14.59 29.27
C PRO A 568 27.37 13.93 28.10
N SER A 569 27.51 14.67 26.99
CA SER A 569 28.40 14.28 25.90
C SER A 569 29.87 14.39 26.32
N ASN A 570 30.76 13.78 25.54
CA ASN A 570 32.19 13.82 25.88
C ASN A 570 32.70 15.27 25.82
N ARG A 571 33.25 15.76 26.94
CA ARG A 571 33.69 17.16 27.08
C ARG A 571 34.69 17.59 26.00
N THR A 572 35.67 16.74 25.68
CA THR A 572 36.67 17.03 24.66
C THR A 572 36.04 17.16 23.28
N LEU A 573 35.11 16.27 22.89
CA LEU A 573 34.40 16.41 21.63
C LEU A 573 33.52 17.66 21.62
N LEU A 574 32.77 17.92 22.70
CA LEU A 574 31.89 19.06 22.81
C LEU A 574 32.65 20.38 22.62
N ASP A 575 33.77 20.56 23.32
CA ASP A 575 34.62 21.76 23.21
C ASP A 575 35.11 21.95 21.74
N ARG A 576 35.39 20.86 21.01
CA ARG A 576 35.85 20.94 19.60
C ARG A 576 34.77 21.39 18.63
N PHE A 577 33.51 21.06 18.90
CA PHE A 577 32.39 21.50 18.08
C PHE A 577 31.92 22.92 18.47
N GLU A 578 32.07 23.31 19.73
CA GLU A 578 31.70 24.64 20.24
C GLU A 578 32.64 25.75 19.73
N THR A 579 33.93 25.46 19.58
CA THR A 579 34.94 26.46 19.16
C THR A 579 35.07 26.65 17.65
N VAL A 580 34.13 26.15 16.85
CA VAL A 580 34.17 26.25 15.39
C VAL A 580 33.66 27.63 14.95
N HIS A 581 34.53 28.44 14.35
CA HIS A 581 34.19 29.80 13.89
C HIS A 581 34.30 29.98 12.37
N ASP A 582 34.95 29.05 11.67
CA ASP A 582 35.26 29.11 10.24
C ASP A 582 34.38 28.20 9.37
N TRP A 583 33.45 27.46 9.98
CA TRP A 583 32.47 26.67 9.25
C TRP A 583 31.38 27.57 8.66
N ASN A 584 31.19 27.49 7.34
CA ASN A 584 30.27 28.33 6.60
C ASN A 584 29.39 27.49 5.68
N PHE A 585 28.22 27.10 6.17
CA PHE A 585 27.19 26.43 5.40
C PHE A 585 25.98 27.35 5.30
N LYS A 586 25.47 27.55 4.09
CA LYS A 586 24.44 28.56 3.80
C LYS A 586 23.22 27.97 3.14
N ASN A 587 22.07 28.59 3.35
CA ASN A 587 20.82 28.23 2.67
C ASN A 587 20.76 28.79 1.23
N HIS A 588 19.66 28.50 0.52
CA HIS A 588 19.41 28.99 -0.85
C HIS A 588 19.39 30.53 -0.96
N ASP A 589 19.11 31.23 0.15
CA ASP A 589 19.11 32.69 0.24
C ASP A 589 20.47 33.26 0.72
N ASN A 590 21.53 32.42 0.74
CA ASN A 590 22.90 32.77 1.13
C ASN A 590 23.05 33.26 2.60
N LEU A 591 22.09 32.92 3.47
CA LEU A 591 22.16 33.14 4.91
C LEU A 591 22.94 32.01 5.60
N PRO A 592 23.89 32.32 6.50
CA PRO A 592 24.65 31.31 7.22
C PRO A 592 23.80 30.62 8.29
N PHE A 593 24.01 29.31 8.46
CA PHE A 593 23.48 28.56 9.59
C PHE A 593 24.30 28.77 10.86
N GLU A 594 23.62 28.72 11.99
CA GLU A 594 24.24 28.89 13.30
C GLU A 594 24.45 27.53 13.98
N ILE A 595 25.55 27.44 14.74
CA ILE A 595 25.84 26.32 15.62
C ILE A 595 25.22 26.61 16.99
N ARG A 596 24.42 25.69 17.52
CA ARG A 596 23.74 25.84 18.81
C ARG A 596 24.07 24.65 19.70
N VAL A 597 24.63 24.92 20.88
CA VAL A 597 25.01 23.90 21.87
C VAL A 597 24.01 23.94 23.02
N GLY A 598 23.51 22.77 23.43
CA GLY A 598 22.53 22.69 24.52
C GLY A 598 21.95 21.29 24.70
N SER A 599 20.99 21.16 25.61
CA SER A 599 20.32 19.89 25.88
C SER A 599 19.37 19.53 24.71
N ILE A 600 19.36 18.27 24.28
CA ILE A 600 18.48 17.80 23.20
C ILE A 600 17.51 16.75 23.75
N LEU A 601 16.23 16.87 23.41
CA LEU A 601 15.19 15.91 23.76
C LEU A 601 15.29 14.65 22.90
N SER A 602 15.22 13.47 23.52
CA SER A 602 15.24 12.18 22.83
C SER A 602 14.23 11.20 23.43
N GLY A 603 13.46 10.50 22.59
CA GLY A 603 12.48 9.49 23.02
C GLY A 603 11.89 8.68 21.86
N GLU A 604 11.18 7.59 22.20
CA GLU A 604 10.59 6.66 21.22
C GLU A 604 9.40 7.24 20.47
N LYS A 605 8.66 8.17 21.07
CA LYS A 605 7.50 8.80 20.41
C LYS A 605 7.94 9.88 19.44
N LEU A 606 7.53 9.75 18.18
CA LEU A 606 7.66 10.84 17.23
C LEU A 606 6.87 12.07 17.73
N VAL A 607 7.53 13.21 17.80
CA VAL A 607 6.90 14.50 18.13
C VAL A 607 6.48 15.14 16.81
N ASP A 608 5.20 15.10 16.49
CA ASP A 608 4.61 15.69 15.27
C ASP A 608 3.35 16.52 15.55
N GLU A 609 3.02 16.73 16.82
CA GLU A 609 1.84 17.47 17.27
C GLU A 609 2.25 18.73 18.07
N PRO A 610 1.85 19.95 17.63
CA PRO A 610 2.27 21.20 18.24
C PRO A 610 1.99 21.31 19.74
N VAL A 611 0.85 20.81 20.23
CA VAL A 611 0.46 20.89 21.64
C VAL A 611 1.35 19.98 22.50
N PHE A 612 1.69 18.78 22.01
CA PHE A 612 2.61 17.86 22.68
C PHE A 612 4.03 18.41 22.71
N LYS A 613 4.51 18.97 21.59
CA LYS A 613 5.78 19.69 21.53
C LYS A 613 5.84 20.83 22.56
N ALA A 614 4.80 21.66 22.62
CA ALA A 614 4.73 22.76 23.58
C ALA A 614 4.78 22.26 25.04
N LYS A 615 4.11 21.15 25.36
CA LYS A 615 4.21 20.51 26.68
C LYS A 615 5.64 20.06 27.01
N LEU A 616 6.35 19.47 26.05
CA LEU A 616 7.73 19.03 26.24
C LEU A 616 8.67 20.21 26.54
N PHE A 617 8.62 21.29 25.75
CA PHE A 617 9.48 22.45 25.99
C PHE A 617 9.06 23.30 27.20
N ASN A 618 7.80 23.27 27.61
CA ASN A 618 7.39 23.84 28.90
C ASN A 618 7.99 23.05 30.08
N GLN A 619 8.08 21.74 29.95
CA GLN A 619 8.70 20.88 30.96
C GLN A 619 10.23 20.98 30.96
N TYR A 620 10.83 21.14 29.78
CA TYR A 620 12.28 21.20 29.58
C TYR A 620 12.67 22.47 28.80
N PRO A 621 12.57 23.65 29.42
CA PRO A 621 12.80 24.93 28.75
C PRO A 621 14.25 25.12 28.27
N GLN A 622 15.19 24.39 28.86
CA GLN A 622 16.61 24.37 28.48
C GLN A 622 16.91 23.58 27.20
N ALA A 623 15.96 22.78 26.71
CA ALA A 623 16.17 21.98 25.51
C ALA A 623 16.13 22.85 24.26
N ILE A 624 17.10 22.68 23.36
CA ILE A 624 17.24 23.49 22.13
C ILE A 624 16.61 22.83 20.89
N GLY A 625 16.07 21.61 21.04
CA GLY A 625 15.45 20.84 19.96
C GLY A 625 15.22 19.38 20.37
N GLY A 626 14.81 18.53 19.44
CA GLY A 626 14.65 17.11 19.72
C GLY A 626 14.74 16.17 18.51
N GLU A 627 14.93 14.89 18.82
CA GLU A 627 15.14 13.77 17.89
C GLU A 627 14.75 12.43 18.56
N MET A 628 15.01 11.27 17.94
CA MET A 628 14.51 9.96 18.41
C MET A 628 15.61 8.90 18.67
N GLU A 629 16.89 9.17 18.39
CA GLU A 629 17.95 8.15 18.40
C GLU A 629 19.05 8.37 19.46
N GLY A 630 19.18 9.59 19.96
CA GLY A 630 20.20 10.01 20.93
C GLY A 630 20.18 9.19 22.22
N ALA A 631 19.02 8.67 22.61
CA ALA A 631 18.89 7.77 23.76
C ALA A 631 19.60 6.43 23.58
N GLY A 632 19.47 5.82 22.40
CA GLY A 632 20.19 4.59 22.08
C GLY A 632 21.69 4.81 21.98
N LEU A 633 22.09 5.89 21.29
CA LEU A 633 23.50 6.31 21.16
C LEU A 633 24.18 6.43 22.52
N CYS A 634 23.61 7.26 23.39
CA CYS A 634 24.18 7.58 24.68
C CYS A 634 24.23 6.34 25.60
N SER A 635 23.14 5.57 25.64
CA SER A 635 23.07 4.36 26.47
C SER A 635 24.12 3.32 26.07
N ALA A 636 24.36 3.14 24.77
CA ALA A 636 25.33 2.17 24.29
C ALA A 636 26.77 2.69 24.43
N ALA A 637 27.02 3.97 24.14
CA ALA A 637 28.34 4.57 24.29
C ALA A 637 28.85 4.56 25.74
N ILE A 638 27.97 4.85 26.71
CA ILE A 638 28.30 4.77 28.14
C ILE A 638 28.62 3.33 28.54
N SER A 639 27.81 2.37 28.09
CA SER A 639 28.00 0.96 28.40
C SER A 639 29.34 0.41 27.88
N GLU A 640 29.82 0.91 26.75
CA GLU A 640 31.05 0.46 26.09
C GLU A 640 32.23 1.44 26.34
N GLY A 641 32.06 2.45 27.21
CA GLY A 641 33.12 3.39 27.58
C GLY A 641 33.65 4.25 26.42
N THR A 642 32.86 4.48 25.37
CA THR A 642 33.29 5.23 24.18
C THR A 642 32.86 6.69 24.25
N ALA A 643 33.73 7.62 23.84
CA ALA A 643 33.37 9.04 23.74
C ALA A 643 32.28 9.26 22.67
N TRP A 644 31.21 9.99 23.01
CA TRP A 644 30.10 10.22 22.10
C TRP A 644 29.72 11.69 21.97
N ILE A 645 29.15 12.04 20.82
CA ILE A 645 28.51 13.34 20.56
C ILE A 645 27.36 13.18 19.56
N LEU A 646 26.29 13.96 19.75
CA LEU A 646 25.13 14.01 18.86
C LEU A 646 25.12 15.37 18.14
N VAL A 647 25.06 15.33 16.81
CA VAL A 647 25.05 16.51 15.94
C VAL A 647 23.86 16.39 14.99
N LYS A 648 22.85 17.22 15.17
CA LYS A 648 21.63 17.20 14.37
C LYS A 648 21.36 18.58 13.79
N SER A 649 20.68 18.69 12.65
CA SER A 649 20.28 19.99 12.09
C SER A 649 18.77 20.09 11.98
N ILE A 650 18.24 21.30 12.19
CA ILE A 650 16.79 21.55 12.19
C ILE A 650 16.23 21.35 10.78
N CYS A 651 15.34 20.37 10.60
CA CYS A 651 14.63 20.17 9.34
C CYS A 651 13.16 20.60 9.37
N ASP A 652 12.54 20.66 10.55
CA ASP A 652 11.15 21.04 10.74
C ASP A 652 10.90 21.62 12.15
N TRP A 653 9.64 21.91 12.44
CA TRP A 653 9.19 22.43 13.73
C TRP A 653 8.31 21.44 14.49
N ALA A 654 8.29 20.16 14.13
CA ALA A 654 7.43 19.13 14.73
C ALA A 654 5.94 19.56 14.81
N ASP A 655 5.42 20.15 13.73
CA ASP A 655 4.05 20.66 13.58
C ASP A 655 3.20 19.81 12.62
N GLY A 656 3.72 18.66 12.18
CA GLY A 656 3.08 17.77 11.19
C GLY A 656 3.37 18.15 9.73
N ASN A 657 3.98 19.31 9.46
CA ASN A 657 4.31 19.78 8.11
C ASN A 657 5.76 19.44 7.75
N LYS A 658 5.98 18.28 7.13
CA LYS A 658 7.33 17.83 6.73
C LYS A 658 7.61 18.11 5.26
N ASP A 659 8.54 19.02 4.98
CA ASP A 659 9.08 19.25 3.63
C ASP A 659 10.42 18.53 3.45
N LYS A 660 10.48 17.60 2.49
CA LYS A 660 11.68 16.79 2.22
C LYS A 660 12.89 17.62 1.82
N LYS A 661 12.71 18.81 1.25
CA LYS A 661 13.84 19.70 0.86
C LYS A 661 14.65 20.13 2.08
N TYR A 662 13.99 20.36 3.21
CA TYR A 662 14.63 20.80 4.45
C TYR A 662 15.34 19.65 5.15
N GLN A 663 14.88 18.41 4.98
CA GLN A 663 15.59 17.23 5.49
C GLN A 663 16.94 17.05 4.79
N VAL A 664 16.99 17.20 3.46
CA VAL A 664 18.24 17.11 2.68
C VAL A 664 19.19 18.24 3.07
N LEU A 665 18.68 19.47 3.16
CA LEU A 665 19.46 20.64 3.56
C LEU A 665 20.06 20.47 4.97
N ALA A 666 19.23 20.08 5.94
CA ALA A 666 19.65 19.86 7.32
C ALA A 666 20.66 18.70 7.44
N ALA A 667 20.40 17.56 6.78
CA ALA A 667 21.32 16.42 6.77
C ALA A 667 22.71 16.81 6.23
N ASN A 668 22.76 17.57 5.14
CA ASN A 668 24.01 18.08 4.56
C ASN A 668 24.72 19.07 5.48
N ALA A 669 23.97 19.95 6.17
CA ALA A 669 24.54 20.88 7.15
C ALA A 669 25.19 20.12 8.33
N ALA A 670 24.48 19.16 8.93
CA ALA A 670 25.01 18.34 10.01
C ALA A 670 26.25 17.54 9.56
N ALA A 671 26.18 16.85 8.42
CA ALA A 671 27.31 16.08 7.88
C ALA A 671 28.51 16.98 7.55
N SER A 672 28.27 18.17 6.99
CA SER A 672 29.30 19.17 6.68
C SER A 672 30.01 19.64 7.94
N LEU A 673 29.29 19.96 9.02
CA LEU A 673 29.91 20.38 10.28
C LEU A 673 30.77 19.26 10.87
N VAL A 674 30.25 18.03 10.92
CA VAL A 674 31.01 16.87 11.41
C VAL A 674 32.27 16.66 10.57
N HIS A 675 32.18 16.79 9.24
CA HIS A 675 33.33 16.65 8.35
C HIS A 675 34.35 17.77 8.56
N HIS A 676 33.89 19.00 8.72
CA HIS A 676 34.74 20.16 8.98
C HIS A 676 35.54 19.98 10.27
N VAL A 677 34.88 19.61 11.36
CA VAL A 677 35.54 19.33 12.64
C VAL A 677 36.54 18.19 12.46
N LEU A 678 36.10 17.03 11.96
CA LEU A 678 36.97 15.86 11.78
C LEU A 678 38.09 16.05 10.76
N SER A 679 38.07 17.11 9.94
CA SER A 679 39.20 17.44 9.07
C SER A 679 40.43 17.89 9.85
N GLN A 680 40.25 18.37 11.09
CA GLN A 680 41.35 18.68 12.00
C GLN A 680 41.92 17.41 12.65
N SER A 681 43.20 17.14 12.44
CA SER A 681 43.87 15.92 12.92
C SER A 681 44.05 15.83 14.45
N THR A 682 43.69 16.89 15.19
CA THR A 682 43.83 17.01 16.64
C THR A 682 42.52 16.84 17.42
N VAL A 683 41.38 16.69 16.73
CA VAL A 683 40.05 16.56 17.35
C VAL A 683 39.99 15.46 18.41
N LEU A 684 40.58 14.30 18.11
CA LEU A 684 40.55 13.16 19.04
C LEU A 684 41.69 13.17 20.06
N ASN A 685 42.56 14.20 20.09
CA ASN A 685 43.64 14.28 21.08
C ASN A 685 43.06 14.29 22.50
N GLY A 686 43.56 13.39 23.36
CA GLY A 686 43.02 13.17 24.71
C GLY A 686 41.96 12.06 24.81
N ILE A 687 41.39 11.61 23.69
CA ILE A 687 40.43 10.50 23.63
C ILE A 687 41.20 9.22 23.30
N LYS A 688 41.29 8.30 24.28
CA LYS A 688 41.96 7.00 24.15
C LYS A 688 41.07 6.00 23.41
N LYS A 689 41.69 5.06 22.69
CA LYS A 689 40.99 3.90 22.12
C LYS A 689 40.69 2.90 23.27
N PRO A 690 39.52 2.25 23.31
CA PRO A 690 39.23 1.20 24.30
C PRO A 690 40.30 0.09 24.24
N PHE A 691 40.76 -0.41 25.38
CA PHE A 691 41.80 -1.45 25.43
C PHE A 691 41.33 -2.77 24.79
N TYR A 692 42.28 -3.49 24.20
CA TYR A 692 42.10 -4.89 23.80
C TYR A 692 42.40 -5.75 25.03
N ASP A 693 41.40 -6.41 25.61
CA ASP A 693 41.64 -7.63 26.38
C ASP A 693 41.92 -8.79 25.43
#